data_AF-A0A5J4UE70-F1
#
_entry.id   AF-A0A5J4UE70-F1
#
_cell.length_a   1.000
_cell.length_b   1.000
_cell.length_c   1.000
_cell.angle_alpha   90.00
_cell.angle_beta   90.00
_cell.angle_gamma   90.00
#
_symmetry.space_group_name_H-M   'P 1'
#
loop_
_entity.id
_entity.type
_entity.pdbx_description
1 polymer ?
#
loop_
_entity_poly.entity_id
_entity_poly.type
_entity_poly.pdbx_seq_one_letter_code
_entity_poly.pdbx_strand_id
1 'polypeptide(L)'
;MKVSYCFWLAYARWLLQGKVAPSQIRCEAKKQICKFYNLTKKQYDTFIIEYKGFDVVNELNKLIINAKINVNIFYYDNDDKFYYLGERRQYNKIKLIKTDDNDETEEEEQSELLPTFNILLVSDTHESQSIYHVFHVTNTDGLTRQKYCPHCYKQSFDPKDDHYERDYEQHVSQCKINGRQIIKKVKLDEQPFPYIPHIQRNETYAYLLANNATQQFKPTHYYITYDFETVERKVNSYFGKPLNKDNQVIRNSQWISVLEPLSVASTIKLKWIEQYNNDNRYKKIVTPFGQAALKNIYFDLRQGDDFITQWIEQVFEEAKQVSLDNKYDNQDIPYKQNVSIIGFNSSRFDQALFSKYLHNDKWTIQSYIGTLGQGKQIVVEHKQTKLQINFIDAMNYTQPTDLANFAKDFGNKVNESKGLFPYEGITYDNYNYELNKSQPFPIKAFDSMLKNKTMTDDDYLSYTKDAINYATSWDYLQHYNELDTQIMIQPLDNLINWFNQYNVDMLSFMSLAANANAIKYAIAYKYFDLNVNYPQQSKKSMPFILSQSYWNSKVIVYNIQDKQKHRRTNNNVTINDNDHYKDLFERSACVICGDKFTMDNKPTLDGIDNRLPHIKSIWQPCCLYCNRYKSDQDEKITKLFIQLRRYCNINHLPQTLVNNEVYQLIRRNITGGLSNVMHRYNHANETTIKRYYYNEDNKTITVIDTYHTVSHICGVDFNSLYPSCFSSQYHPFNKYTNGIMYMCRSVTSVINDPIQSRKIINSADRFTDKGQLFIAQLKGHIDENYINDFINFPQQFATCHTNQANQQSGNI
;
A
#
# COMPACT_ATOMS: atom_id res chain seq x y z
N MET A 1 -3.55 12.73 32.90
CA MET A 1 -2.78 13.97 32.66
C MET A 1 -3.44 15.05 33.50
N LYS A 2 -2.74 15.59 34.50
CA LYS A 2 -3.33 16.56 35.44
C LYS A 2 -3.02 17.98 34.97
N VAL A 3 -4.07 18.78 34.84
CA VAL A 3 -4.01 20.18 34.42
C VAL A 3 -4.27 21.04 35.66
N SER A 4 -3.53 22.12 35.86
CA SER A 4 -3.76 23.04 36.98
C SER A 4 -5.18 23.65 36.98
N TYR A 5 -5.49 24.55 37.91
CA TYR A 5 -6.78 25.25 38.02
C TYR A 5 -7.29 25.89 36.70
N CYS A 6 -6.44 26.04 35.69
CA CYS A 6 -6.76 26.59 34.38
C CYS A 6 -7.86 25.83 33.61
N PHE A 7 -8.06 24.52 33.80
CA PHE A 7 -9.19 23.81 33.17
C PHE A 7 -10.54 24.42 33.60
N TRP A 8 -10.73 24.62 34.90
CA TRP A 8 -11.98 25.16 35.44
C TRP A 8 -12.19 26.63 35.07
N LEU A 9 -11.10 27.40 34.94
CA LEU A 9 -11.15 28.76 34.41
C LEU A 9 -11.57 28.79 32.94
N ALA A 10 -11.02 27.90 32.11
CA ALA A 10 -11.41 27.76 30.71
C ALA A 10 -12.87 27.33 30.57
N TYR A 11 -13.31 26.37 31.38
CA TYR A 11 -14.69 25.89 31.39
C TYR A 11 -15.67 26.98 31.88
N ALA A 12 -15.32 27.71 32.94
CA ALA A 12 -16.09 28.86 33.41
C ALA A 12 -16.17 29.97 32.36
N ARG A 13 -15.06 30.26 31.66
CA ARG A 13 -15.06 31.25 30.58
C ARG A 13 -15.96 30.85 29.43
N TRP A 14 -16.05 29.55 29.10
CA TRP A 14 -16.93 29.01 28.08
C TRP A 14 -18.42 29.11 28.48
N LEU A 15 -18.75 28.85 29.74
CA LEU A 15 -20.11 28.97 30.26
C LEU A 15 -20.62 30.42 30.26
N LEU A 16 -19.73 31.39 30.54
CA LEU A 16 -20.09 32.80 30.64
C LEU A 16 -20.08 33.47 29.26
N GLN A 17 -21.22 34.01 28.81
CA GLN A 17 -21.33 34.71 27.53
C GLN A 17 -21.00 36.22 27.66
N GLY A 18 -20.44 36.82 26.60
CA GLY A 18 -20.16 38.26 26.53
C GLY A 18 -18.82 38.72 27.13
N LYS A 19 -18.74 40.01 27.51
CA LYS A 19 -17.60 40.60 28.22
C LYS A 19 -17.71 40.26 29.71
N VAL A 20 -16.76 39.48 30.21
CA VAL A 20 -16.77 38.91 31.56
C VAL A 20 -15.51 39.32 32.29
N ALA A 21 -15.63 39.83 33.52
CA ALA A 21 -14.49 40.21 34.34
C ALA A 21 -13.76 38.97 34.91
N PRO A 22 -12.42 39.02 35.12
CA PRO A 22 -11.68 37.90 35.70
C PRO A 22 -12.16 37.42 37.07
N SER A 23 -12.75 38.31 37.88
CA SER A 23 -13.38 37.95 39.16
C SER A 23 -14.62 37.06 38.98
N GLN A 24 -15.42 37.31 37.96
CA GLN A 24 -16.62 36.52 37.65
C GLN A 24 -16.23 35.13 37.14
N ILE A 25 -15.19 35.02 36.31
CA ILE A 25 -14.66 33.73 35.83
C ILE A 25 -14.16 32.89 37.02
N ARG A 26 -13.41 33.48 37.94
CA ARG A 26 -12.93 32.78 39.16
C ARG A 26 -14.08 32.32 40.05
N CYS A 27 -15.11 33.14 40.21
CA CYS A 27 -16.30 32.78 40.99
C CYS A 27 -17.04 31.58 40.37
N GLU A 28 -17.27 31.62 39.05
CA GLU A 28 -17.94 30.52 38.34
C GLU A 28 -17.08 29.25 38.31
N ALA A 29 -15.76 29.36 38.15
CA ALA A 29 -14.84 28.22 38.25
C ALA A 29 -14.94 27.54 39.63
N LYS A 30 -14.93 28.32 40.73
CA LYS A 30 -15.14 27.81 42.10
C LYS A 30 -16.48 27.08 42.21
N LYS A 31 -17.55 27.64 41.65
CA LYS A 31 -18.89 27.01 41.65
C LYS A 31 -18.92 25.68 40.87
N GLN A 32 -18.29 25.61 39.70
CA GLN A 32 -18.24 24.39 38.90
C GLN A 32 -17.40 23.29 39.56
N ILE A 33 -16.29 23.65 40.21
CA ILE A 33 -15.49 22.70 41.02
C ILE A 33 -16.32 22.13 42.17
N CYS A 34 -16.98 22.99 42.94
CA CYS A 34 -17.85 22.53 44.03
C CYS A 34 -18.95 21.59 43.53
N LYS A 35 -19.56 21.92 42.38
CA LYS A 35 -20.59 21.08 41.75
C LYS A 35 -20.04 19.74 41.28
N PHE A 36 -18.87 19.71 40.65
CA PHE A 36 -18.32 18.50 40.06
C PHE A 36 -17.80 17.51 41.12
N TYR A 37 -17.11 18.01 42.15
CA TYR A 37 -16.57 17.19 43.24
C TYR A 37 -17.52 17.04 44.44
N ASN A 38 -18.76 17.57 44.33
CA ASN A 38 -19.78 17.54 45.37
C ASN A 38 -19.30 18.14 46.73
N LEU A 39 -18.72 19.34 46.67
CA LEU A 39 -18.13 20.03 47.83
C LEU A 39 -19.05 21.16 48.34
N THR A 40 -19.11 21.33 49.66
CA THR A 40 -19.68 22.52 50.28
C THR A 40 -18.71 23.70 50.25
N LYS A 41 -19.22 24.93 50.47
CA LYS A 41 -18.39 26.15 50.47
C LYS A 41 -17.25 26.11 51.51
N LYS A 42 -17.47 25.49 52.67
CA LYS A 42 -16.44 25.31 53.72
C LYS A 42 -15.39 24.26 53.34
N GLN A 43 -15.77 23.21 52.63
CA GLN A 43 -14.83 22.16 52.19
C GLN A 43 -13.95 22.60 51.03
N TYR A 44 -14.41 23.52 50.17
CA TYR A 44 -13.64 24.03 49.05
C TYR A 44 -12.30 24.65 49.47
N ASP A 45 -12.32 25.47 50.54
CA ASP A 45 -11.14 26.25 50.93
C ASP A 45 -10.00 25.33 51.42
N THR A 46 -10.32 24.16 51.99
CA THR A 46 -9.33 23.10 52.28
C THR A 46 -8.98 22.29 51.04
N PHE A 47 -9.98 21.88 50.25
CA PHE A 47 -9.78 21.08 49.04
C PHE A 47 -8.84 21.73 48.03
N ILE A 48 -8.97 23.04 47.82
CA ILE A 48 -8.20 23.76 46.80
C ILE A 48 -6.71 23.82 47.12
N ILE A 49 -6.33 23.76 48.41
CA ILE A 49 -4.93 23.74 48.85
C ILE A 49 -4.26 22.42 48.45
N GLU A 50 -4.99 21.31 48.53
CA GLU A 50 -4.50 19.97 48.18
C GLU A 50 -4.80 19.55 46.73
N TYR A 51 -5.50 20.40 45.97
CA TYR A 51 -5.98 20.07 44.64
C TYR A 51 -4.85 19.94 43.62
N LYS A 52 -4.57 18.71 43.20
CA LYS A 52 -3.51 18.38 42.23
C LYS A 52 -3.87 18.66 40.77
N GLY A 53 -5.02 19.27 40.49
CA GLY A 53 -5.48 19.60 39.14
C GLY A 53 -6.49 18.61 38.54
N PHE A 54 -7.13 19.04 37.43
CA PHE A 54 -8.14 18.28 36.71
C PHE A 54 -7.50 17.20 35.84
N ASP A 55 -7.91 15.94 36.00
CA ASP A 55 -7.38 14.84 35.22
C ASP A 55 -8.18 14.64 33.93
N VAL A 56 -7.72 15.26 32.84
CA VAL A 56 -8.39 15.21 31.52
C VAL A 56 -8.64 13.78 31.04
N VAL A 57 -7.78 12.82 31.41
CA VAL A 57 -7.93 11.43 30.97
C VAL A 57 -9.10 10.76 31.68
N ASN A 58 -9.16 10.91 33.02
CA ASN A 58 -10.07 10.15 33.87
C ASN A 58 -11.37 10.88 34.24
N GLU A 59 -11.34 12.22 34.29
CA GLU A 59 -12.44 13.06 34.80
C GLU A 59 -13.26 13.72 33.68
N LEU A 60 -12.67 13.92 32.49
CA LEU A 60 -13.36 14.61 31.38
C LEU A 60 -14.64 13.89 30.93
N ASN A 61 -14.63 12.56 30.89
CA ASN A 61 -15.83 11.79 30.53
C ASN A 61 -16.96 11.98 31.54
N LYS A 62 -16.62 12.06 32.84
CA LYS A 62 -17.61 12.35 33.89
C LYS A 62 -18.20 13.75 33.71
N LEU A 63 -17.37 14.74 33.37
CA LEU A 63 -17.83 16.10 33.11
C LEU A 63 -18.76 16.16 31.90
N ILE A 64 -18.38 15.50 30.80
CA ILE A 64 -19.17 15.41 29.56
C ILE A 64 -20.57 14.85 29.84
N ILE A 65 -20.64 13.76 30.61
CA ILE A 65 -21.92 13.14 30.99
C ILE A 65 -22.74 14.09 31.87
N ASN A 66 -22.13 14.65 32.91
CA ASN A 66 -22.83 15.49 33.89
C ASN A 66 -23.32 16.82 33.29
N ALA A 67 -22.56 17.38 32.36
CA ALA A 67 -22.86 18.67 31.74
C ALA A 67 -23.64 18.53 30.42
N LYS A 68 -23.75 17.32 29.85
CA LYS A 68 -24.34 17.05 28.52
C LYS A 68 -23.70 17.91 27.41
N ILE A 69 -22.37 17.86 27.30
CA ILE A 69 -21.59 18.68 26.35
C ILE A 69 -20.70 17.81 25.46
N ASN A 70 -20.31 18.33 24.31
CA ASN A 70 -19.19 17.77 23.53
C ASN A 70 -17.90 18.51 23.85
N VAL A 71 -16.74 17.86 23.73
CA VAL A 71 -15.44 18.48 23.93
C VAL A 71 -14.53 18.18 22.75
N ASN A 72 -13.96 19.22 22.14
CA ASN A 72 -12.88 19.10 21.14
C ASN A 72 -11.56 19.50 21.79
N ILE A 73 -10.53 18.69 21.59
CA ILE A 73 -9.21 18.87 22.18
C ILE A 73 -8.20 19.14 21.08
N PHE A 74 -7.66 20.36 21.09
CA PHE A 74 -6.61 20.83 20.22
C PHE A 74 -5.25 20.68 20.91
N TYR A 75 -4.23 20.43 20.11
CA TYR A 75 -2.84 20.33 20.54
C TYR A 75 -1.99 21.30 19.73
N TYR A 76 -0.84 21.66 20.29
CA TYR A 76 0.22 22.36 19.60
C TYR A 76 1.35 21.38 19.31
N ASP A 77 1.71 21.26 18.05
CA ASP A 77 2.90 20.53 17.63
C ASP A 77 4.11 21.46 17.80
N ASN A 78 5.05 21.09 18.68
CA ASN A 78 6.25 21.89 18.93
C ASN A 78 7.24 21.79 17.77
N ASP A 79 7.29 20.66 17.07
CA ASP A 79 8.28 20.37 16.04
C ASP A 79 7.89 21.11 14.75
N ASP A 80 6.63 20.98 14.35
CA ASP A 80 6.11 21.57 13.12
C ASP A 80 5.44 22.95 13.32
N LYS A 81 5.35 23.41 14.58
CA LYS A 81 4.85 24.75 14.97
C LYS A 81 3.43 25.06 14.47
N PHE A 82 2.52 24.09 14.53
CA PHE A 82 1.10 24.30 14.17
C PHE A 82 0.14 23.72 15.20
N TYR A 83 -1.11 24.20 15.18
CA TYR A 83 -2.18 23.69 16.03
C TYR A 83 -3.08 22.75 15.24
N TYR A 84 -3.52 21.65 15.86
CA TYR A 84 -4.41 20.70 15.22
C TYR A 84 -5.44 20.12 16.19
N LEU A 85 -6.57 19.66 15.63
CA LEU A 85 -7.58 18.93 16.36
C LEU A 85 -7.12 17.47 16.57
N GLY A 86 -6.76 17.12 17.80
CA GLY A 86 -6.26 15.77 18.13
C GLY A 86 -7.36 14.81 18.59
N GLU A 87 -8.26 15.25 19.49
CA GLU A 87 -9.30 14.37 20.05
C GLU A 87 -10.68 15.04 20.06
N ARG A 88 -11.74 14.23 19.87
CA ARG A 88 -13.13 14.66 20.04
C ARG A 88 -13.87 13.69 20.96
N ARG A 89 -14.42 14.21 22.05
CA ARG A 89 -15.23 13.46 23.00
C ARG A 89 -16.68 13.91 22.93
N GLN A 90 -17.55 13.00 22.48
CA GLN A 90 -18.96 13.30 22.23
C GLN A 90 -19.84 12.65 23.28
N TYR A 91 -20.78 13.41 23.86
CA TYR A 91 -21.69 12.91 24.89
C TYR A 91 -22.43 11.64 24.43
N ASN A 92 -23.01 11.65 23.23
CA ASN A 92 -23.76 10.51 22.70
C ASN A 92 -22.93 9.22 22.57
N LYS A 93 -21.64 9.34 22.26
CA LYS A 93 -20.75 8.17 22.21
C LYS A 93 -20.35 7.69 23.59
N ILE A 94 -20.19 8.62 24.54
CA ILE A 94 -19.68 8.32 25.88
C ILE A 94 -20.80 7.81 26.82
N LYS A 95 -22.05 8.25 26.63
CA LYS A 95 -23.20 7.79 27.43
C LYS A 95 -23.47 6.28 27.25
N LEU A 96 -23.22 5.75 26.05
CA LEU A 96 -23.47 4.36 25.67
C LEU A 96 -22.42 3.38 26.21
N ILE A 97 -21.24 3.87 26.60
CA ILE A 97 -20.13 3.03 27.12
C ILE A 97 -20.40 2.55 28.57
N LYS A 98 -21.54 2.93 29.18
CA LYS A 98 -21.88 2.61 30.58
C LYS A 98 -22.97 1.55 30.78
N THR A 99 -23.50 0.96 29.72
CA THR A 99 -24.39 -0.21 29.82
C THR A 99 -23.60 -1.45 29.41
N ASP A 100 -23.77 -2.52 30.18
CA ASP A 100 -23.02 -3.77 30.13
C ASP A 100 -22.86 -4.36 28.71
N ASP A 101 -21.81 -5.16 28.57
CA ASP A 101 -21.36 -5.81 27.34
C ASP A 101 -22.48 -6.52 26.54
N ASN A 102 -22.32 -6.48 25.22
CA ASN A 102 -23.06 -7.19 24.16
C ASN A 102 -24.49 -6.71 23.90
N ASP A 103 -24.62 -5.68 23.06
CA ASP A 103 -25.50 -5.68 21.88
C ASP A 103 -25.32 -4.38 21.09
N GLU A 104 -24.75 -4.45 19.88
CA GLU A 104 -24.84 -3.37 18.90
C GLU A 104 -26.26 -3.39 18.29
N THR A 105 -27.20 -2.74 18.95
CA THR A 105 -28.46 -2.32 18.31
C THR A 105 -28.35 -0.85 17.91
N GLU A 106 -28.34 -0.62 16.59
CA GLU A 106 -28.48 0.70 15.99
C GLU A 106 -29.90 1.22 16.21
N GLU A 107 -30.13 1.98 17.29
CA GLU A 107 -31.28 2.87 17.35
C GLU A 107 -30.92 4.23 16.73
N GLU A 108 -31.76 4.71 15.83
CA GLU A 108 -31.64 5.99 15.11
C GLU A 108 -31.54 7.17 16.09
N GLU A 109 -30.32 7.69 16.32
CA GLU A 109 -30.12 8.87 17.16
C GLU A 109 -30.68 10.13 16.48
N GLN A 110 -31.81 10.63 16.95
CA GLN A 110 -32.19 12.03 16.79
C GLN A 110 -31.09 12.92 17.39
N SER A 111 -30.44 13.72 16.53
CA SER A 111 -29.31 14.55 16.94
C SER A 111 -29.77 15.78 17.70
N GLU A 112 -29.81 15.72 19.03
CA GLU A 112 -29.77 16.94 19.84
C GLU A 112 -28.46 17.69 19.57
N LEU A 113 -28.57 18.98 19.23
CA LEU A 113 -27.43 19.84 18.94
C LEU A 113 -26.77 20.25 20.26
N LEU A 114 -25.94 19.36 20.82
CA LEU A 114 -25.29 19.61 22.11
C LEU A 114 -24.16 20.65 21.99
N PRO A 115 -24.04 21.57 22.96
CA PRO A 115 -23.02 22.60 22.94
C PRO A 115 -21.62 21.98 23.03
N THR A 116 -20.66 22.57 22.31
CA THR A 116 -19.29 22.05 22.21
C THR A 116 -18.31 22.99 22.89
N PHE A 117 -17.50 22.46 23.80
CA PHE A 117 -16.42 23.14 24.49
C PHE A 117 -15.09 22.81 23.80
N ASN A 118 -14.43 23.82 23.23
CA ASN A 118 -13.15 23.65 22.54
C ASN A 118 -12.01 24.02 23.48
N ILE A 119 -11.07 23.09 23.70
CA ILE A 119 -9.91 23.32 24.55
C ILE A 119 -8.61 23.13 23.76
N LEU A 120 -7.61 23.94 24.07
CA LEU A 120 -6.24 23.75 23.64
C LEU A 120 -5.42 23.27 24.84
N LEU A 121 -4.75 22.14 24.67
CA LEU A 121 -3.78 21.61 25.60
C LEU A 121 -2.38 22.07 25.23
N VAL A 122 -1.70 22.69 26.19
CA VAL A 122 -0.32 23.13 26.05
C VAL A 122 0.47 22.49 27.19
N SER A 123 1.53 21.76 26.86
CA SER A 123 2.49 21.26 27.83
C SER A 123 3.57 22.32 28.08
N ASP A 124 3.91 22.53 29.33
CA ASP A 124 5.03 23.32 29.80
C ASP A 124 5.92 22.45 30.71
N THR A 125 7.20 22.80 30.84
CA THR A 125 8.16 22.10 31.68
C THR A 125 8.74 23.08 32.69
N HIS A 126 8.39 22.90 33.97
CA HIS A 126 8.97 23.66 35.07
C HIS A 126 9.68 22.67 36.00
N GLU A 127 10.97 22.91 36.29
CA GLU A 127 11.79 22.07 37.21
C GLU A 127 11.65 20.55 36.95
N SER A 128 11.71 20.14 35.68
CA SER A 128 11.65 18.73 35.25
C SER A 128 10.31 18.02 35.51
N GLN A 129 9.23 18.75 35.80
CA GLN A 129 7.85 18.24 35.83
C GLN A 129 7.03 18.79 34.65
N SER A 130 6.35 17.92 33.91
CA SER A 130 5.42 18.35 32.85
C SER A 130 4.14 18.93 33.46
N ILE A 131 3.95 20.24 33.34
CA ILE A 131 2.73 20.95 33.73
C ILE A 131 1.89 21.14 32.48
N TYR A 132 0.59 20.83 32.56
CA TYR A 132 -0.32 21.04 31.43
C TYR A 132 -1.22 22.22 31.71
N HIS A 133 -1.34 23.10 30.73
CA HIS A 133 -2.26 24.23 30.70
C HIS A 133 -3.40 23.99 29.72
N VAL A 134 -4.60 24.39 30.11
CA VAL A 134 -5.80 24.35 29.26
C VAL A 134 -6.23 25.77 28.95
N PHE A 135 -6.38 26.05 27.67
CA PHE A 135 -6.96 27.29 27.16
C PHE A 135 -8.31 27.01 26.50
N HIS A 136 -9.27 27.89 26.71
CA HIS A 136 -10.53 27.86 25.96
C HIS A 136 -10.33 28.46 24.57
N VAL A 137 -10.70 27.72 23.52
CA VAL A 137 -10.54 28.15 22.12
C VAL A 137 -11.86 28.74 21.61
N THR A 138 -11.87 30.05 21.35
CA THR A 138 -13.05 30.75 20.82
C THR A 138 -13.14 30.74 19.30
N ASN A 139 -12.01 30.62 18.61
CA ASN A 139 -11.93 30.57 17.14
C ASN A 139 -11.03 29.40 16.72
N THR A 140 -11.63 28.26 16.39
CA THR A 140 -10.91 27.05 15.98
C THR A 140 -10.24 27.21 14.61
N ASP A 141 -10.88 27.93 13.70
CA ASP A 141 -10.39 28.15 12.34
C ASP A 141 -9.18 29.09 12.38
N GLY A 142 -9.23 30.13 13.21
CA GLY A 142 -8.08 31.01 13.45
C GLY A 142 -6.91 30.31 14.14
N LEU A 143 -7.19 29.39 15.07
CA LEU A 143 -6.16 28.63 15.76
C LEU A 143 -5.42 27.67 14.81
N THR A 144 -6.17 26.89 14.03
CA THR A 144 -5.61 25.83 13.16
C THR A 144 -5.27 26.30 11.75
N ARG A 145 -5.74 27.49 11.34
CA ARG A 145 -5.73 28.01 9.96
C ARG A 145 -6.44 27.07 8.97
N GLN A 146 -7.31 26.21 9.47
CA GLN A 146 -7.96 25.14 8.71
C GLN A 146 -9.46 25.18 9.00
N LYS A 147 -10.28 24.92 7.98
CA LYS A 147 -11.73 24.76 8.13
C LYS A 147 -12.08 23.28 8.21
N TYR A 148 -12.59 22.83 9.36
CA TYR A 148 -13.04 21.44 9.51
C TYR A 148 -14.47 21.26 9.00
N CYS A 149 -14.75 20.11 8.39
CA CYS A 149 -16.11 19.73 8.04
C CYS A 149 -16.99 19.65 9.30
N PRO A 150 -18.14 20.35 9.37
CA PRO A 150 -18.99 20.43 10.57
C PRO A 150 -19.75 19.13 10.86
N HIS A 151 -19.73 18.15 9.95
CA HIS A 151 -20.42 16.88 10.11
C HIS A 151 -19.48 15.78 10.61
N CYS A 152 -18.35 15.53 9.92
CA CYS A 152 -17.42 14.49 10.32
C CYS A 152 -16.30 14.99 11.25
N TYR A 153 -15.86 16.26 11.10
CA TYR A 153 -14.60 16.80 11.66
C TYR A 153 -13.38 15.91 11.42
N LYS A 154 -13.42 15.04 10.40
CA LYS A 154 -12.30 14.19 9.97
C LYS A 154 -11.52 14.80 8.81
N GLN A 155 -12.17 15.65 8.03
CA GLN A 155 -11.56 16.37 6.93
C GLN A 155 -11.44 17.85 7.30
N SER A 156 -10.25 18.41 7.09
CA SER A 156 -10.03 19.85 7.09
C SER A 156 -9.68 20.33 5.68
N PHE A 157 -9.86 21.62 5.48
CA PHE A 157 -9.58 22.32 4.23
C PHE A 157 -8.82 23.60 4.55
N ASP A 158 -7.79 23.92 3.77
CA ASP A 158 -7.10 25.21 3.89
C ASP A 158 -7.96 26.28 3.21
N PRO A 159 -8.44 27.32 3.93
CA PRO A 159 -9.18 28.42 3.33
C PRO A 159 -8.39 29.22 2.29
N LYS A 160 -7.08 29.02 2.17
CA LYS A 160 -6.22 29.66 1.15
C LYS A 160 -6.11 28.87 -0.16
N ASP A 161 -6.64 27.66 -0.24
CA ASP A 161 -6.62 26.85 -1.46
C ASP A 161 -7.53 27.48 -2.54
N ASP A 162 -7.06 27.54 -3.79
CA ASP A 162 -7.80 28.09 -4.94
C ASP A 162 -9.15 27.38 -5.19
N HIS A 163 -9.29 26.14 -4.70
CA HIS A 163 -10.49 25.32 -4.85
C HIS A 163 -11.23 25.07 -3.53
N TYR A 164 -10.84 25.75 -2.45
CA TYR A 164 -11.39 25.60 -1.11
C TYR A 164 -12.92 25.54 -1.08
N GLU A 165 -13.59 26.55 -1.65
CA GLU A 165 -15.04 26.72 -1.54
C GLU A 165 -15.78 25.54 -2.19
N ARG A 166 -15.39 25.17 -3.42
CA ARG A 166 -15.95 24.03 -4.15
C ARG A 166 -15.75 22.72 -3.39
N ASP A 167 -14.53 22.45 -2.95
CA ASP A 167 -14.17 21.15 -2.35
C ASP A 167 -14.76 21.00 -0.94
N TYR A 168 -14.78 22.09 -0.17
CA TYR A 168 -15.43 22.14 1.13
C TYR A 168 -16.94 21.89 1.00
N GLU A 169 -17.64 22.62 0.12
CA GLU A 169 -19.09 22.46 -0.06
C GLU A 169 -19.46 21.07 -0.59
N GLN A 170 -18.69 20.55 -1.56
CA GLN A 170 -18.87 19.21 -2.10
C GLN A 170 -18.70 18.15 -1.00
N HIS A 171 -17.66 18.28 -0.17
CA HIS A 171 -17.46 17.36 0.94
C HIS A 171 -18.58 17.46 1.98
N VAL A 172 -18.95 18.67 2.41
CA VAL A 172 -19.95 18.87 3.47
C VAL A 172 -21.31 18.32 3.05
N SER A 173 -21.74 18.61 1.83
CA SER A 173 -23.00 18.07 1.26
C SER A 173 -22.98 16.54 1.20
N GLN A 174 -21.91 15.95 0.67
CA GLN A 174 -21.78 14.50 0.58
C GLN A 174 -21.65 13.82 1.95
N CYS A 175 -20.94 14.45 2.89
CA CYS A 175 -20.76 13.95 4.26
C CYS A 175 -22.09 13.93 5.03
N LYS A 176 -22.96 14.93 4.78
CA LYS A 176 -24.32 14.96 5.31
C LYS A 176 -25.17 13.82 4.76
N ILE A 177 -25.11 13.58 3.44
CA ILE A 177 -25.83 12.48 2.78
C ILE A 177 -25.36 11.11 3.29
N ASN A 178 -24.05 10.94 3.51
CA ASN A 178 -23.46 9.67 3.93
C ASN A 178 -23.55 9.41 5.45
N GLY A 179 -24.40 10.13 6.20
CA GLY A 179 -24.56 9.91 7.64
C GLY A 179 -23.25 10.11 8.43
N ARG A 180 -22.41 11.08 8.02
CA ARG A 180 -21.10 11.37 8.64
C ARG A 180 -20.03 10.28 8.41
N GLN A 181 -20.28 9.30 7.55
CA GLN A 181 -19.30 8.27 7.16
C GLN A 181 -18.55 8.64 5.87
N ILE A 182 -17.26 8.31 5.82
CA ILE A 182 -16.46 8.41 4.59
C ILE A 182 -16.62 7.08 3.85
N ILE A 183 -17.46 7.08 2.80
CA ILE A 183 -17.64 5.92 1.93
C ILE A 183 -16.54 5.95 0.86
N LYS A 184 -15.50 5.11 1.00
CA LYS A 184 -14.52 4.88 -0.08
C LYS A 184 -15.22 4.07 -1.18
N LYS A 185 -15.64 4.74 -2.25
CA LYS A 185 -16.18 4.07 -3.44
C LYS A 185 -15.04 3.56 -4.31
N VAL A 186 -15.14 2.32 -4.78
CA VAL A 186 -14.20 1.77 -5.77
C VAL A 186 -14.48 2.44 -7.11
N LYS A 187 -13.42 2.96 -7.74
CA LYS A 187 -13.48 3.49 -9.11
C LYS A 187 -13.09 2.37 -10.05
N LEU A 188 -14.05 1.93 -10.87
CA LEU A 188 -13.83 0.94 -11.93
C LEU A 188 -13.55 1.65 -13.25
N ASP A 189 -12.90 0.93 -14.17
CA ASP A 189 -12.67 1.43 -15.53
C ASP A 189 -14.00 1.57 -16.28
N GLU A 190 -14.04 2.49 -17.26
CA GLU A 190 -15.20 2.62 -18.15
C GLU A 190 -15.32 1.45 -19.13
N GLN A 191 -14.18 0.82 -19.48
CA GLN A 191 -14.11 -0.32 -20.39
C GLN A 191 -13.18 -1.40 -19.84
N PRO A 192 -13.46 -2.69 -20.11
CA PRO A 192 -12.59 -3.78 -19.66
C PRO A 192 -11.21 -3.66 -20.31
N PHE A 193 -10.16 -3.61 -19.49
CA PHE A 193 -8.78 -3.61 -19.93
C PHE A 193 -8.13 -4.97 -19.69
N PRO A 194 -7.28 -5.46 -20.61
CA PRO A 194 -6.47 -6.66 -20.36
C PRO A 194 -5.67 -6.49 -19.07
N TYR A 195 -5.63 -7.51 -18.22
CA TYR A 195 -4.78 -7.46 -17.03
C TYR A 195 -3.38 -8.00 -17.35
N ILE A 196 -2.41 -7.10 -17.57
CA ILE A 196 -1.05 -7.46 -18.02
C ILE A 196 -0.02 -6.57 -17.31
N PRO A 197 0.21 -6.81 -16.01
CA PRO A 197 0.90 -5.85 -15.16
C PRO A 197 2.35 -5.57 -15.57
N HIS A 198 3.10 -6.54 -16.12
CA HIS A 198 4.48 -6.34 -16.55
C HIS A 198 4.62 -5.36 -17.74
N ILE A 199 3.58 -5.21 -18.57
CA ILE A 199 3.52 -4.18 -19.63
C ILE A 199 2.87 -2.91 -19.11
N GLN A 200 1.72 -3.02 -18.43
CA GLN A 200 0.93 -1.85 -18.02
C GLN A 200 1.58 -1.00 -16.94
N ARG A 201 2.38 -1.60 -16.06
CA ARG A 201 3.04 -0.90 -14.95
C ARG A 201 4.48 -0.51 -15.25
N ASN A 202 4.99 -0.84 -16.44
CA ASN A 202 6.34 -0.50 -16.85
C ASN A 202 6.30 0.20 -18.22
N GLU A 203 6.27 1.53 -18.18
CA GLU A 203 6.21 2.36 -19.39
C GLU A 203 7.44 2.15 -20.31
N THR A 204 8.62 1.88 -19.74
CA THR A 204 9.82 1.55 -20.50
C THR A 204 9.59 0.29 -21.33
N TYR A 205 9.11 -0.78 -20.70
CA TYR A 205 8.87 -2.05 -21.39
C TYR A 205 7.75 -1.93 -22.43
N ALA A 206 6.66 -1.23 -22.11
CA ALA A 206 5.59 -0.94 -23.07
C ALA A 206 6.11 -0.16 -24.30
N TYR A 207 6.96 0.84 -24.07
CA TYR A 207 7.59 1.61 -25.15
C TYR A 207 8.50 0.75 -26.02
N LEU A 208 9.37 -0.06 -25.42
CA LEU A 208 10.26 -0.94 -26.15
C LEU A 208 9.47 -1.99 -26.95
N LEU A 209 8.41 -2.56 -26.38
CA LEU A 209 7.54 -3.50 -27.07
C LEU A 209 6.80 -2.85 -28.25
N ALA A 210 6.26 -1.64 -28.07
CA ALA A 210 5.61 -0.87 -29.12
C ALA A 210 6.56 -0.50 -30.28
N ASN A 211 7.86 -0.41 -30.00
CA ASN A 211 8.90 -0.07 -30.97
C ASN A 211 9.68 -1.29 -31.51
N ASN A 212 9.26 -2.53 -31.22
CA ASN A 212 9.98 -3.76 -31.58
C ASN A 212 11.46 -3.75 -31.09
N ALA A 213 11.69 -3.24 -29.88
CA ALA A 213 12.99 -3.02 -29.28
C ALA A 213 13.15 -3.67 -27.89
N THR A 214 12.35 -4.71 -27.57
CA THR A 214 12.36 -5.39 -26.26
C THR A 214 13.72 -5.99 -25.88
N GLN A 215 14.56 -6.34 -26.86
CA GLN A 215 15.95 -6.77 -26.65
C GLN A 215 16.83 -5.72 -25.95
N GLN A 216 16.42 -4.45 -25.94
CA GLN A 216 17.12 -3.38 -25.24
C GLN A 216 16.72 -3.29 -23.76
N PHE A 217 15.69 -4.01 -23.32
CA PHE A 217 15.17 -3.90 -21.97
C PHE A 217 16.21 -4.29 -20.93
N LYS A 218 16.37 -3.41 -19.95
CA LYS A 218 17.21 -3.55 -18.77
C LYS A 218 16.35 -3.31 -17.53
N PRO A 219 16.34 -4.22 -16.54
CA PRO A 219 15.62 -4.01 -15.30
C PRO A 219 16.34 -2.97 -14.45
N THR A 220 15.64 -2.41 -13.47
CA THR A 220 16.28 -1.58 -12.44
C THR A 220 17.23 -2.45 -11.61
N HIS A 221 18.52 -2.13 -11.59
CA HIS A 221 19.54 -2.97 -10.96
C HIS A 221 20.65 -2.19 -10.23
N TYR A 222 20.58 -0.87 -10.21
CA TYR A 222 21.33 -0.02 -9.27
C TYR A 222 20.38 0.49 -8.18
N TYR A 223 20.79 0.39 -6.92
CA TYR A 223 19.97 0.64 -5.74
C TYR A 223 20.88 0.89 -4.53
N ILE A 224 20.29 1.29 -3.41
CA ILE A 224 20.98 1.51 -2.14
C ILE A 224 20.46 0.48 -1.14
N THR A 225 21.34 -0.22 -0.42
CA THR A 225 20.95 -1.03 0.73
C THR A 225 21.31 -0.32 2.03
N TYR A 226 20.56 -0.55 3.10
CA TYR A 226 20.82 0.07 4.40
C TYR A 226 20.47 -0.85 5.56
N ASP A 227 21.07 -0.58 6.72
CA ASP A 227 20.85 -1.32 7.95
C ASP A 227 21.14 -0.42 9.17
N PHE A 228 20.31 -0.53 10.21
CA PHE A 228 20.45 0.24 11.44
C PHE A 228 20.88 -0.66 12.60
N GLU A 229 21.83 -0.16 13.38
CA GLU A 229 22.16 -0.74 14.66
C GLU A 229 21.49 0.03 15.79
N THR A 230 21.01 -0.67 16.81
CA THR A 230 20.24 -0.08 17.90
C THR A 230 20.65 -0.63 19.25
N VAL A 231 20.38 0.15 20.30
CA VAL A 231 20.53 -0.29 21.69
C VAL A 231 19.19 -0.24 22.41
N GLU A 232 18.94 -1.23 23.25
CA GLU A 232 17.71 -1.27 24.06
C GLU A 232 17.85 -0.34 25.27
N ARG A 233 16.92 0.61 25.39
CA ARG A 233 16.70 1.40 26.60
C ARG A 233 15.48 0.89 27.33
N LYS A 234 15.68 0.34 28.53
CA LYS A 234 14.60 -0.17 29.38
C LYS A 234 13.83 1.00 29.99
N VAL A 235 12.53 1.08 29.73
CA VAL A 235 11.64 2.15 30.22
C VAL A 235 10.73 1.67 31.34
N ASN A 236 10.25 0.41 31.26
CA ASN A 236 9.40 -0.24 32.27
C ASN A 236 8.26 0.65 32.81
N SER A 237 7.54 1.33 31.92
CA SER A 237 6.45 2.26 32.29
C SER A 237 5.07 1.63 32.05
N TYR A 238 4.12 1.87 32.95
CA TYR A 238 2.76 1.36 32.85
C TYR A 238 1.81 2.41 32.27
N PHE A 239 0.91 2.01 31.37
CA PHE A 239 -0.10 2.88 30.78
C PHE A 239 -1.45 2.14 30.63
N GLY A 240 -2.54 2.89 30.45
CA GLY A 240 -3.90 2.34 30.38
C GLY A 240 -4.65 2.31 31.71
N LYS A 241 -5.62 1.40 31.85
CA LYS A 241 -6.49 1.29 33.04
C LYS A 241 -5.77 0.55 34.17
N PRO A 242 -5.92 0.96 35.44
CA PRO A 242 -5.45 0.18 36.57
C PRO A 242 -6.07 -1.22 36.56
N LEU A 243 -5.26 -2.26 36.75
CA LEU A 243 -5.75 -3.64 36.83
C LEU A 243 -6.49 -3.91 38.14
N ASN A 244 -6.17 -3.17 39.19
CA ASN A 244 -6.80 -3.30 40.49
C ASN A 244 -7.20 -1.92 41.06
N LYS A 245 -8.32 -1.84 41.77
CA LYS A 245 -8.81 -0.59 42.38
C LYS A 245 -7.88 -0.08 43.48
N ASP A 246 -7.19 -1.00 44.16
CA ASP A 246 -6.35 -0.71 45.32
C ASP A 246 -4.87 -0.46 44.97
N ASN A 247 -4.40 -0.95 43.82
CA ASN A 247 -3.03 -0.74 43.33
C ASN A 247 -3.05 0.01 41.99
N GLN A 248 -3.01 1.35 42.07
CA GLN A 248 -3.08 2.24 40.89
C GLN A 248 -1.79 2.28 40.05
N VAL A 249 -0.71 1.60 40.50
CA VAL A 249 0.60 1.62 39.84
C VAL A 249 0.63 0.67 38.65
N ILE A 250 0.05 -0.53 38.79
CA ILE A 250 0.05 -1.55 37.74
C ILE A 250 -1.16 -1.34 36.83
N ARG A 251 -0.90 -1.09 35.55
CA ARG A 251 -1.93 -0.87 34.53
C ARG A 251 -1.97 -2.04 33.54
N ASN A 252 -3.06 -2.12 32.77
CA ASN A 252 -3.30 -3.19 31.80
C ASN A 252 -2.36 -3.17 30.59
N SER A 253 -1.45 -2.20 30.48
CA SER A 253 -0.43 -2.17 29.45
C SER A 253 0.90 -1.70 30.03
N GLN A 254 1.99 -2.30 29.56
CA GLN A 254 3.35 -2.01 30.00
C GLN A 254 4.22 -1.74 28.78
N TRP A 255 4.94 -0.63 28.83
CA TRP A 255 5.99 -0.26 27.89
C TRP A 255 7.32 -0.67 28.49
N ILE A 256 7.88 -1.76 27.96
CA ILE A 256 9.06 -2.41 28.54
C ILE A 256 10.33 -1.66 28.14
N SER A 257 10.49 -1.34 26.86
CA SER A 257 11.71 -0.73 26.33
C SER A 257 11.48 0.07 25.04
N VAL A 258 12.49 0.86 24.68
CA VAL A 258 12.61 1.62 23.44
C VAL A 258 13.91 1.24 22.76
N LEU A 259 13.89 1.09 21.44
CA LEU A 259 15.10 0.95 20.64
C LEU A 259 15.61 2.33 20.29
N GLU A 260 16.83 2.64 20.70
CA GLU A 260 17.52 3.89 20.38
C GLU A 260 18.52 3.60 19.24
N PRO A 261 18.52 4.39 18.16
CA PRO A 261 19.40 4.17 17.02
C PRO A 261 20.85 4.54 17.39
N LEU A 262 21.77 3.63 17.12
CA LEU A 262 23.20 3.72 17.43
C LEU A 262 24.02 4.13 16.20
N SER A 263 23.75 3.47 15.07
CA SER A 263 24.37 3.78 13.77
C SER A 263 23.48 3.34 12.61
N VAL A 264 23.84 3.82 11.42
CA VAL A 264 23.27 3.37 10.14
C VAL A 264 24.39 3.28 9.11
N ALA A 265 24.46 2.15 8.41
CA ALA A 265 25.28 1.99 7.22
C ALA A 265 24.41 1.96 5.97
N SER A 266 25.00 2.29 4.84
CA SER A 266 24.39 2.01 3.54
C SER A 266 25.43 1.65 2.49
N THR A 267 25.14 0.64 1.67
CA THR A 267 25.92 0.30 0.49
C THR A 267 25.21 0.81 -0.75
N ILE A 268 25.83 1.73 -1.47
CA ILE A 268 25.35 2.27 -2.74
C ILE A 268 25.94 1.42 -3.86
N LYS A 269 25.06 0.81 -4.67
CA LYS A 269 25.45 0.08 -5.87
C LYS A 269 25.29 0.96 -7.10
N LEU A 270 26.39 1.22 -7.79
CA LEU A 270 26.51 2.13 -8.93
C LEU A 270 27.05 1.45 -10.18
N LYS A 271 26.88 2.10 -11.34
CA LYS A 271 27.55 1.70 -12.57
C LYS A 271 29.05 1.92 -12.44
N TRP A 272 29.85 0.93 -12.86
CA TRP A 272 31.30 1.12 -12.88
C TRP A 272 31.71 2.13 -13.96
N ILE A 273 32.51 3.12 -13.58
CA ILE A 273 33.20 4.04 -14.51
C ILE A 273 34.70 4.04 -14.23
N GLU A 274 35.52 4.25 -15.25
CA GLU A 274 36.99 4.19 -15.12
C GLU A 274 37.56 5.22 -14.14
N GLN A 275 36.86 6.33 -13.92
CA GLN A 275 37.24 7.35 -12.94
C GLN A 275 37.33 6.81 -11.51
N TYR A 276 36.65 5.70 -11.19
CA TYR A 276 36.71 5.06 -9.88
C TYR A 276 37.98 4.21 -9.65
N ASN A 277 38.78 3.91 -10.68
CA ASN A 277 39.95 3.02 -10.55
C ASN A 277 40.95 3.44 -9.46
N ASN A 278 41.05 4.75 -9.18
CA ASN A 278 42.01 5.31 -8.21
C ASN A 278 41.33 5.86 -6.94
N ASP A 279 40.03 5.62 -6.76
CA ASP A 279 39.28 6.08 -5.60
C ASP A 279 38.94 4.88 -4.70
N ASN A 280 39.62 4.82 -3.54
CA ASN A 280 39.51 3.73 -2.59
C ASN A 280 38.12 3.61 -1.94
N ARG A 281 37.23 4.59 -2.14
CA ARG A 281 35.83 4.53 -1.69
C ARG A 281 34.97 3.60 -2.54
N TYR A 282 35.45 3.20 -3.72
CA TYR A 282 34.71 2.37 -4.65
C TYR A 282 35.32 0.97 -4.77
N LYS A 283 34.55 -0.06 -4.40
CA LYS A 283 34.91 -1.47 -4.61
C LYS A 283 34.30 -1.96 -5.91
N LYS A 284 35.14 -2.40 -6.85
CA LYS A 284 34.69 -2.99 -8.11
C LYS A 284 34.14 -4.39 -7.88
N ILE A 285 32.96 -4.68 -8.41
CA ILE A 285 32.34 -6.00 -8.37
C ILE A 285 31.86 -6.44 -9.76
N VAL A 286 31.67 -7.74 -9.93
CA VAL A 286 31.04 -8.33 -11.12
C VAL A 286 29.66 -8.83 -10.75
N THR A 287 28.67 -8.42 -11.52
CA THR A 287 27.25 -8.76 -11.35
C THR A 287 26.73 -9.46 -12.60
N PRO A 288 25.53 -10.09 -12.57
CA PRO A 288 24.88 -10.60 -13.77
C PRO A 288 24.67 -9.54 -14.87
N PHE A 289 24.69 -8.25 -14.52
CA PHE A 289 24.47 -7.11 -15.42
C PHE A 289 25.77 -6.44 -15.87
N GLY A 290 26.93 -6.98 -15.51
CA GLY A 290 28.25 -6.42 -15.82
C GLY A 290 28.98 -5.86 -14.59
N GLN A 291 29.94 -4.97 -14.85
CA GLN A 291 30.76 -4.36 -13.79
C GLN A 291 29.97 -3.28 -13.04
N ALA A 292 30.01 -3.33 -11.71
CA ALA A 292 29.41 -2.35 -10.83
C ALA A 292 30.43 -1.85 -9.79
N ALA A 293 30.12 -0.72 -9.17
CA ALA A 293 30.87 -0.15 -8.06
C ALA A 293 30.02 -0.22 -6.79
N LEU A 294 30.63 -0.59 -5.67
CA LEU A 294 30.04 -0.44 -4.34
C LEU A 294 30.74 0.70 -3.61
N LYS A 295 29.95 1.56 -2.98
CA LYS A 295 30.41 2.64 -2.13
C LYS A 295 29.65 2.57 -0.80
N ASN A 296 30.36 2.63 0.31
CA ASN A 296 29.75 2.60 1.64
C ASN A 296 29.63 4.03 2.19
N ILE A 297 28.55 4.30 2.89
CA ILE A 297 28.39 5.47 3.77
C ILE A 297 27.98 4.97 5.15
N TYR A 298 28.46 5.64 6.19
CA TYR A 298 28.21 5.27 7.58
C TYR A 298 27.96 6.52 8.41
N PHE A 299 26.95 6.45 9.27
CA PHE A 299 26.64 7.49 10.24
C PHE A 299 26.37 6.90 11.63
N ASP A 300 26.83 7.56 12.68
CA ASP A 300 26.61 7.14 14.07
C ASP A 300 26.40 8.33 15.03
N LEU A 301 26.06 8.01 16.28
CA LEU A 301 25.82 8.99 17.35
C LEU A 301 26.99 9.94 17.64
N ARG A 302 28.24 9.58 17.30
CA ARG A 302 29.42 10.43 17.51
C ARG A 302 29.41 11.65 16.57
N GLN A 303 28.60 11.61 15.51
CA GLN A 303 28.42 12.71 14.56
C GLN A 303 27.28 13.67 14.92
N GLY A 304 26.60 13.45 16.06
CA GLY A 304 25.54 14.31 16.59
C GLY A 304 24.15 13.66 16.57
N ASP A 305 23.22 14.23 17.35
CA ASP A 305 21.86 13.71 17.52
C ASP A 305 21.02 13.73 16.22
N ASP A 306 21.46 14.49 15.21
CA ASP A 306 20.81 14.64 13.91
C ASP A 306 21.40 13.71 12.82
N PHE A 307 22.25 12.75 13.18
CA PHE A 307 22.92 11.84 12.22
C PHE A 307 21.95 11.11 11.27
N ILE A 308 20.71 10.82 11.70
CA ILE A 308 19.69 10.22 10.84
C ILE A 308 19.26 11.19 9.73
N THR A 309 19.13 12.47 10.05
CA THR A 309 18.82 13.50 9.05
C THR A 309 19.99 13.66 8.10
N GLN A 310 21.23 13.69 8.61
CA GLN A 310 22.45 13.71 7.79
C GLN A 310 22.52 12.50 6.83
N TRP A 311 22.19 11.30 7.33
CA TRP A 311 22.10 10.08 6.52
C TRP A 311 21.04 10.20 5.42
N ILE A 312 19.82 10.67 5.73
CA ILE A 312 18.76 10.86 4.71
C ILE A 312 19.21 11.84 3.63
N GLU A 313 19.89 12.94 4.01
CA GLU A 313 20.46 13.90 3.06
C GLU A 313 21.48 13.24 2.13
N GLN A 314 22.40 12.44 2.69
CA GLN A 314 23.37 11.71 1.91
C GLN A 314 22.71 10.69 0.99
N VAL A 315 21.69 9.95 1.45
CA VAL A 315 20.91 9.00 0.62
C VAL A 315 20.29 9.70 -0.58
N PHE A 316 19.71 10.90 -0.40
CA PHE A 316 19.18 11.68 -1.52
C PHE A 316 20.27 12.12 -2.51
N GLU A 317 21.47 12.46 -2.03
CA GLU A 317 22.60 12.83 -2.90
C GLU A 317 23.05 11.64 -3.74
N GLU A 318 23.29 10.48 -3.11
CA GLU A 318 23.70 9.26 -3.81
C GLU A 318 22.60 8.77 -4.76
N ALA A 319 21.33 8.91 -4.39
CA ALA A 319 20.20 8.53 -5.22
C ALA A 319 20.15 9.30 -6.56
N LYS A 320 20.72 10.51 -6.65
CA LYS A 320 20.84 11.21 -7.94
C LYS A 320 21.68 10.39 -8.93
N GLN A 321 22.83 9.89 -8.49
CA GLN A 321 23.70 9.09 -9.35
C GLN A 321 23.07 7.72 -9.64
N VAL A 322 22.45 7.06 -8.65
CA VAL A 322 21.73 5.80 -8.85
C VAL A 322 20.59 5.95 -9.88
N SER A 323 19.87 7.07 -9.84
CA SER A 323 18.84 7.39 -10.83
C SER A 323 19.42 7.54 -12.22
N LEU A 324 20.56 8.24 -12.37
CA LEU A 324 21.25 8.39 -13.65
C LEU A 324 21.78 7.06 -14.18
N ASP A 325 22.36 6.22 -13.33
CA ASP A 325 22.94 4.94 -13.72
C ASP A 325 21.90 3.94 -14.23
N ASN A 326 20.64 4.04 -13.76
CA ASN A 326 19.54 3.22 -14.25
C ASN A 326 18.89 3.76 -15.53
N LYS A 327 19.15 5.02 -15.94
CA LYS A 327 18.59 5.56 -17.18
C LYS A 327 19.19 4.88 -18.41
N TYR A 328 18.41 4.87 -19.48
CA TYR A 328 18.85 4.40 -20.78
C TYR A 328 19.70 5.46 -21.47
N ASP A 329 20.72 5.04 -22.21
CA ASP A 329 21.59 5.97 -22.97
C ASP A 329 20.79 6.73 -24.05
N ASN A 330 19.76 6.09 -24.61
CA ASN A 330 18.81 6.74 -25.51
C ASN A 330 17.74 7.48 -24.69
N GLN A 331 17.73 8.81 -24.79
CA GLN A 331 16.81 9.70 -24.08
C GLN A 331 15.34 9.55 -24.52
N ASP A 332 15.08 8.97 -25.70
CA ASP A 332 13.72 8.71 -26.18
C ASP A 332 13.04 7.55 -25.42
N ILE A 333 13.83 6.69 -24.75
CA ILE A 333 13.29 5.58 -23.95
C ILE A 333 12.85 6.13 -22.59
N PRO A 334 11.54 6.09 -22.26
CA PRO A 334 11.06 6.60 -20.98
C PRO A 334 11.55 5.73 -19.83
N TYR A 335 11.94 6.36 -18.72
CA TYR A 335 12.29 5.68 -17.47
C TYR A 335 11.89 6.56 -16.28
N LYS A 336 10.93 6.08 -15.48
CA LYS A 336 10.35 6.81 -14.33
C LYS A 336 10.34 5.99 -13.04
N GLN A 337 11.25 5.03 -12.89
CA GLN A 337 11.32 4.30 -11.63
C GLN A 337 11.97 5.13 -10.53
N ASN A 338 11.44 4.96 -9.32
CA ASN A 338 12.00 5.55 -8.12
C ASN A 338 13.29 4.81 -7.73
N VAL A 339 14.18 5.50 -7.03
CA VAL A 339 15.41 4.89 -6.54
C VAL A 339 15.11 4.07 -5.29
N SER A 340 15.32 2.75 -5.41
CA SER A 340 15.06 1.79 -4.35
C SER A 340 16.10 1.87 -3.24
N ILE A 341 15.62 2.10 -2.02
CA ILE A 341 16.39 2.07 -0.77
C ILE A 341 15.92 0.84 0.02
N ILE A 342 16.78 -0.16 0.14
CA ILE A 342 16.40 -1.53 0.51
C ILE A 342 17.02 -1.90 1.86
N GLY A 343 16.19 -2.12 2.87
CA GLY A 343 16.64 -2.70 4.14
C GLY A 343 16.22 -4.17 4.25
N PHE A 344 16.71 -4.89 5.27
CA PHE A 344 16.34 -6.28 5.51
C PHE A 344 15.54 -6.40 6.80
N ASN A 345 14.30 -6.89 6.74
CA ASN A 345 13.37 -6.87 7.88
C ASN A 345 13.11 -5.44 8.41
N SER A 346 13.34 -4.45 7.56
CA SER A 346 13.38 -3.03 7.93
C SER A 346 12.01 -2.41 8.09
N SER A 347 10.98 -2.99 7.45
CA SER A 347 9.62 -2.48 7.48
C SER A 347 9.01 -2.41 8.88
N ARG A 348 9.43 -3.32 9.76
CA ARG A 348 8.94 -3.41 11.13
C ARG A 348 9.84 -2.68 12.13
N PHE A 349 11.14 -2.68 11.88
CA PHE A 349 12.16 -2.20 12.83
C PHE A 349 12.73 -0.86 12.35
N ASP A 350 13.60 -0.87 11.35
CA ASP A 350 14.39 0.31 10.99
C ASP A 350 13.54 1.48 10.50
N GLN A 351 12.52 1.22 9.67
CA GLN A 351 11.66 2.27 9.15
C GLN A 351 10.95 3.03 10.26
N ALA A 352 10.65 2.39 11.40
CA ALA A 352 10.07 3.07 12.55
C ALA A 352 11.04 4.08 13.19
N LEU A 353 12.35 3.84 13.11
CA LEU A 353 13.39 4.71 13.68
C LEU A 353 13.48 6.05 12.95
N PHE A 354 13.32 6.03 11.61
CA PHE A 354 13.54 7.23 10.79
C PHE A 354 12.29 7.82 10.12
N SER A 355 11.13 7.15 10.16
CA SER A 355 9.91 7.62 9.49
C SER A 355 9.49 9.04 9.90
N LYS A 356 9.71 9.41 11.17
CA LYS A 356 9.43 10.77 11.66
C LYS A 356 10.25 11.86 10.97
N TYR A 357 11.42 11.52 10.43
CA TYR A 357 12.28 12.47 9.71
C TYR A 357 11.98 12.55 8.21
N LEU A 358 11.05 11.74 7.68
CA LEU A 358 10.72 11.69 6.25
C LEU A 358 9.71 12.76 5.80
N HIS A 359 9.32 13.67 6.69
CA HIS A 359 8.47 14.82 6.37
C HIS A 359 9.06 16.09 7.00
N ASN A 360 9.58 17.00 6.17
CA ASN A 360 10.15 18.27 6.61
C ASN A 360 10.18 19.28 5.45
N ASP A 361 10.89 20.40 5.58
CA ASP A 361 11.01 21.43 4.54
C ASP A 361 11.74 21.00 3.25
N LYS A 362 12.55 19.93 3.30
CA LYS A 362 13.34 19.43 2.16
C LYS A 362 12.63 18.31 1.39
N TRP A 363 11.90 17.42 2.07
CA TRP A 363 11.23 16.28 1.43
C TRP A 363 9.88 15.96 2.08
N THR A 364 9.04 15.21 1.36
CA THR A 364 7.70 14.81 1.82
C THR A 364 7.38 13.38 1.46
N ILE A 365 6.69 12.68 2.36
CA ILE A 365 6.07 11.39 2.07
C ILE A 365 4.96 11.61 1.03
N GLN A 366 5.06 10.96 -0.12
CA GLN A 366 4.05 10.96 -1.19
C GLN A 366 3.05 9.82 -1.02
N SER A 367 3.54 8.65 -0.58
CA SER A 367 2.67 7.51 -0.33
C SER A 367 3.27 6.56 0.70
N TYR A 368 2.38 5.93 1.47
CA TYR A 368 2.70 4.84 2.38
C TYR A 368 1.78 3.66 2.04
N ILE A 369 2.36 2.50 1.78
CA ILE A 369 1.63 1.27 1.48
C ILE A 369 1.90 0.26 2.59
N GLY A 370 0.84 -0.23 3.23
CA GLY A 370 0.92 -1.22 4.31
C GLY A 370 0.15 -0.79 5.54
N THR A 371 0.33 -1.53 6.64
CA THR A 371 -0.12 -1.12 7.97
C THR A 371 1.10 -0.65 8.78
N LEU A 372 0.90 -0.02 9.93
CA LEU A 372 2.00 0.43 10.79
C LEU A 372 2.89 -0.73 11.30
N GLY A 373 2.37 -1.95 11.38
CA GLY A 373 3.15 -3.13 11.80
C GLY A 373 3.74 -3.95 10.64
N GLN A 374 3.32 -3.67 9.40
CA GLN A 374 3.72 -4.38 8.18
C GLN A 374 3.73 -3.38 7.01
N GLY A 375 4.67 -2.42 7.07
CA GLY A 375 4.93 -1.50 5.97
C GLY A 375 5.47 -2.27 4.76
N LYS A 376 5.01 -1.95 3.56
CA LYS A 376 5.54 -2.52 2.31
C LYS A 376 6.44 -1.54 1.59
N GLN A 377 6.04 -0.27 1.57
CA GLN A 377 6.74 0.76 0.84
C GLN A 377 6.43 2.14 1.41
N ILE A 378 7.47 2.98 1.52
CA ILE A 378 7.36 4.41 1.78
C ILE A 378 7.99 5.16 0.60
N VAL A 379 7.20 5.97 -0.11
CA VAL A 379 7.71 6.81 -1.20
C VAL A 379 7.89 8.23 -0.68
N VAL A 380 9.11 8.75 -0.83
CA VAL A 380 9.49 10.08 -0.37
C VAL A 380 10.00 10.89 -1.56
N GLU A 381 9.50 12.11 -1.70
CA GLU A 381 9.90 13.05 -2.75
C GLU A 381 10.69 14.21 -2.16
N HIS A 382 11.85 14.50 -2.75
CA HIS A 382 12.58 15.73 -2.47
C HIS A 382 11.85 16.93 -3.12
N LYS A 383 11.44 17.92 -2.31
CA LYS A 383 10.55 19.00 -2.72
C LYS A 383 11.13 19.86 -3.86
N GLN A 384 12.45 20.10 -3.85
CA GLN A 384 13.15 20.90 -4.87
C GLN A 384 13.52 20.11 -6.15
N THR A 385 14.28 19.02 -6.02
CA THR A 385 14.76 18.23 -7.17
C THR A 385 13.69 17.36 -7.81
N LYS A 386 12.56 17.13 -7.13
CA LYS A 386 11.50 16.18 -7.52
C LYS A 386 11.96 14.72 -7.63
N LEU A 387 13.16 14.40 -7.14
CA LEU A 387 13.65 13.03 -7.07
C LEU A 387 12.81 12.24 -6.06
N GLN A 388 12.38 11.05 -6.46
CA GLN A 388 11.62 10.14 -5.61
C GLN A 388 12.47 8.91 -5.25
N ILE A 389 12.51 8.61 -3.95
CA ILE A 389 13.11 7.40 -3.39
C ILE A 389 12.02 6.52 -2.79
N ASN A 390 12.20 5.21 -2.83
CA ASN A 390 11.28 4.23 -2.23
C ASN A 390 12.01 3.37 -1.21
N PHE A 391 11.66 3.55 0.07
CA PHE A 391 12.08 2.63 1.12
C PHE A 391 11.26 1.34 1.01
N ILE A 392 11.93 0.23 0.83
CA ILE A 392 11.35 -1.11 0.69
C ILE A 392 12.14 -2.13 1.53
N ASP A 393 11.47 -3.21 1.88
CA ASP A 393 12.06 -4.32 2.62
C ASP A 393 12.41 -5.45 1.65
N ALA A 394 13.64 -5.97 1.70
CA ALA A 394 14.08 -7.12 0.93
C ALA A 394 13.20 -8.36 1.20
N MET A 395 12.69 -8.52 2.42
CA MET A 395 11.78 -9.61 2.79
C MET A 395 10.42 -9.55 2.07
N ASN A 396 10.07 -8.42 1.44
CA ASN A 396 8.90 -8.39 0.56
C ASN A 396 9.06 -9.32 -0.66
N TYR A 397 10.30 -9.67 -1.03
CA TYR A 397 10.63 -10.48 -2.18
C TYR A 397 11.01 -11.94 -1.84
N THR A 398 10.98 -12.31 -0.56
CA THR A 398 11.37 -13.64 -0.08
C THR A 398 10.36 -14.19 0.92
N GLN A 399 10.57 -15.44 1.37
CA GLN A 399 9.92 -15.93 2.58
C GLN A 399 10.56 -15.27 3.82
N PRO A 400 9.85 -15.19 4.96
CA PRO A 400 10.45 -14.76 6.21
C PRO A 400 11.66 -15.62 6.56
N THR A 401 12.82 -14.99 6.57
CA THR A 401 14.12 -15.62 6.81
C THR A 401 15.05 -14.60 7.45
N ASP A 402 16.18 -15.07 8.01
CA ASP A 402 17.23 -14.18 8.48
C ASP A 402 18.20 -13.82 7.34
N LEU A 403 18.99 -12.76 7.54
CA LEU A 403 19.91 -12.24 6.54
C LEU A 403 20.96 -13.28 6.09
N ALA A 404 21.43 -14.13 7.01
CA ALA A 404 22.43 -15.14 6.71
C ALA A 404 21.87 -16.23 5.79
N ASN A 405 20.65 -16.72 6.06
CA ASN A 405 19.94 -17.66 5.21
C ASN A 405 19.56 -17.02 3.87
N PHE A 406 19.14 -15.75 3.85
CA PHE A 406 18.92 -15.03 2.59
C PHE A 406 20.18 -14.97 1.72
N ALA A 407 21.32 -14.61 2.33
CA ALA A 407 22.61 -14.56 1.67
C ALA A 407 23.06 -15.93 1.14
N LYS A 408 22.77 -17.00 1.88
CA LYS A 408 23.10 -18.38 1.51
C LYS A 408 22.21 -18.94 0.41
N ASP A 409 20.90 -18.73 0.51
CA ASP A 409 19.90 -19.34 -0.37
C ASP A 409 19.82 -18.65 -1.72
N PHE A 410 20.03 -17.32 -1.75
CA PHE A 410 19.94 -16.51 -2.96
C PHE A 410 21.29 -15.96 -3.44
N GLY A 411 22.34 -16.01 -2.62
CA GLY A 411 23.70 -15.67 -3.04
C GLY A 411 24.44 -16.83 -3.69
N ASN A 412 25.76 -16.72 -3.84
CA ASN A 412 26.63 -17.78 -4.34
C ASN A 412 27.51 -18.37 -3.22
N LYS A 413 28.22 -19.48 -3.48
CA LYS A 413 29.19 -20.08 -2.54
C LYS A 413 30.36 -19.15 -2.12
N VAL A 414 30.47 -17.99 -2.75
CA VAL A 414 31.52 -16.97 -2.55
C VAL A 414 30.96 -15.74 -1.80
N ASN A 415 29.69 -15.77 -1.37
CA ASN A 415 29.10 -14.64 -0.66
C ASN A 415 29.82 -14.43 0.68
N GLU A 416 30.07 -13.18 1.06
CA GLU A 416 30.71 -12.84 2.33
C GLU A 416 29.84 -13.40 3.48
N SER A 417 30.47 -14.03 4.48
CA SER A 417 29.74 -14.58 5.63
C SER A 417 29.20 -13.45 6.49
N LYS A 418 27.97 -13.59 7.00
CA LYS A 418 27.43 -12.64 7.97
C LYS A 418 28.39 -12.51 9.18
N GLY A 419 28.72 -11.29 9.57
CA GLY A 419 29.58 -11.01 10.72
C GLY A 419 28.90 -11.36 12.04
N LEU A 420 29.66 -11.27 13.14
CA LEU A 420 29.16 -11.52 14.50
C LEU A 420 29.23 -10.24 15.34
N PHE A 421 28.12 -9.84 15.95
CA PHE A 421 28.07 -8.66 16.82
C PHE A 421 27.39 -8.98 18.17
N PRO A 422 27.92 -8.49 19.31
CA PRO A 422 27.43 -8.87 20.64
C PRO A 422 26.30 -7.96 21.14
N TYR A 423 25.09 -8.18 20.63
CA TYR A 423 23.90 -7.40 20.99
C TYR A 423 23.54 -7.42 22.49
N GLU A 424 23.89 -8.48 23.22
CA GLU A 424 23.53 -8.65 24.64
C GLU A 424 24.60 -8.03 25.57
N GLY A 425 25.79 -7.76 25.04
CA GLY A 425 26.88 -7.09 25.79
C GLY A 425 26.74 -5.57 25.87
N ILE A 426 25.86 -4.98 25.08
CA ILE A 426 25.72 -3.54 24.89
C ILE A 426 24.31 -3.10 25.29
N THR A 427 24.23 -2.07 26.13
CA THR A 427 23.00 -1.45 26.62
C THR A 427 23.05 0.05 26.41
N TYR A 428 21.88 0.70 26.49
CA TYR A 428 21.81 2.16 26.44
C TYR A 428 22.72 2.87 27.46
N ASP A 429 22.98 2.26 28.61
CA ASP A 429 23.77 2.89 29.68
C ASP A 429 25.29 2.67 29.51
N ASN A 430 25.72 1.61 28.80
CA ASN A 430 27.13 1.25 28.70
C ASN A 430 27.72 1.33 27.29
N TYR A 431 26.91 1.56 26.24
CA TYR A 431 27.37 1.41 24.85
C TYR A 431 28.63 2.21 24.55
N ASN A 432 28.68 3.47 24.99
CA ASN A 432 29.82 4.33 24.70
C ASN A 432 31.10 3.83 25.41
N TYR A 433 30.97 3.29 26.62
CA TYR A 433 32.12 2.71 27.33
C TYR A 433 32.61 1.42 26.67
N GLU A 434 31.69 0.52 26.32
CA GLU A 434 32.02 -0.76 25.69
C GLU A 434 32.61 -0.57 24.29
N LEU A 435 32.02 0.30 23.47
CA LEU A 435 32.44 0.52 22.08
C LEU A 435 33.78 1.26 21.95
N ASN A 436 34.21 2.02 22.97
CA ASN A 436 35.52 2.68 22.98
C ASN A 436 36.69 1.72 23.33
N LYS A 437 36.42 0.47 23.69
CA LYS A 437 37.48 -0.50 24.00
C LYS A 437 38.16 -0.99 22.73
N SER A 438 39.47 -1.25 22.85
CA SER A 438 40.27 -1.93 21.80
C SER A 438 40.31 -3.44 21.98
N GLN A 439 39.77 -3.97 23.07
CA GLN A 439 39.79 -5.41 23.36
C GLN A 439 38.53 -6.07 22.81
N PRO A 440 38.61 -7.28 22.23
CA PRO A 440 37.43 -8.02 21.81
C PRO A 440 36.46 -8.26 22.96
N PHE A 441 35.16 -8.16 22.67
CA PHE A 441 34.10 -8.59 23.57
C PHE A 441 34.28 -10.02 24.09
N PRO A 442 33.97 -10.30 25.36
CA PRO A 442 34.02 -11.65 25.91
C PRO A 442 32.96 -12.55 25.27
N ILE A 443 33.22 -13.86 25.16
CA ILE A 443 32.30 -14.83 24.54
C ILE A 443 30.86 -14.76 25.07
N LYS A 444 30.69 -14.50 26.38
CA LYS A 444 29.38 -14.37 27.03
C LYS A 444 28.54 -13.20 26.53
N ALA A 445 29.16 -12.18 25.95
CA ALA A 445 28.46 -11.02 25.39
C ALA A 445 27.62 -11.38 24.14
N PHE A 446 27.84 -12.56 23.57
CA PHE A 446 27.12 -13.08 22.41
C PHE A 446 26.02 -14.08 22.78
N ASP A 447 25.91 -14.47 24.05
CA ASP A 447 24.89 -15.43 24.49
C ASP A 447 23.51 -14.76 24.45
N SER A 448 22.60 -15.30 23.64
CA SER A 448 21.24 -14.78 23.53
C SER A 448 20.29 -15.55 24.45
N MET A 449 19.84 -14.88 25.51
CA MET A 449 18.82 -15.44 26.40
C MET A 449 17.48 -15.64 25.69
N LEU A 450 17.12 -14.72 24.79
CA LEU A 450 15.85 -14.76 24.06
C LEU A 450 15.78 -15.93 23.07
N LYS A 451 16.89 -16.24 22.40
CA LYS A 451 16.97 -17.37 21.45
C LYS A 451 17.41 -18.68 22.13
N ASN A 452 17.74 -18.64 23.42
CA ASN A 452 18.37 -19.73 24.16
C ASN A 452 19.56 -20.34 23.38
N LYS A 453 20.42 -19.47 22.86
CA LYS A 453 21.60 -19.82 22.06
C LYS A 453 22.85 -19.25 22.69
N THR A 454 23.86 -20.10 22.84
CA THR A 454 25.21 -19.71 23.27
C THR A 454 26.15 -19.66 22.08
N MET A 455 27.14 -18.79 22.14
CA MET A 455 28.20 -18.73 21.12
C MET A 455 29.04 -20.01 21.13
N THR A 456 29.41 -20.52 19.96
CA THR A 456 30.33 -21.66 19.85
C THR A 456 31.79 -21.19 19.91
N ASP A 457 32.70 -22.07 20.36
CA ASP A 457 34.13 -21.72 20.44
C ASP A 457 34.72 -21.40 19.06
N ASP A 458 34.28 -22.11 18.01
CA ASP A 458 34.73 -21.90 16.63
C ASP A 458 34.27 -20.54 16.08
N ASP A 459 32.99 -20.19 16.28
CA ASP A 459 32.44 -18.90 15.87
C ASP A 459 33.08 -17.73 16.64
N TYR A 460 33.33 -17.91 17.94
CA TYR A 460 34.04 -16.91 18.75
C TYR A 460 35.50 -16.73 18.31
N LEU A 461 36.18 -17.81 17.92
CA LEU A 461 37.52 -17.73 17.34
C LEU A 461 37.51 -16.99 16.00
N SER A 462 36.47 -17.16 15.19
CA SER A 462 36.28 -16.41 13.95
C SER A 462 36.13 -14.91 14.22
N TYR A 463 35.23 -14.56 15.16
CA TYR A 463 35.02 -13.18 15.60
C TYR A 463 36.30 -12.53 16.13
N THR A 464 37.03 -13.18 17.04
CA THR A 464 38.24 -12.60 17.64
C THR A 464 39.36 -12.37 16.62
N LYS A 465 39.50 -13.24 15.63
CA LYS A 465 40.46 -13.04 14.52
C LYS A 465 40.12 -11.83 13.67
N ASP A 466 38.83 -11.57 13.47
CA ASP A 466 38.37 -10.43 12.68
C ASP A 466 38.47 -9.12 13.48
N ALA A 467 37.97 -9.11 14.71
CA ALA A 467 37.91 -7.95 15.59
C ALA A 467 39.29 -7.31 15.88
N ILE A 468 40.37 -8.11 15.90
CA ILE A 468 41.74 -7.62 16.12
C ILE A 468 42.21 -6.64 15.01
N ASN A 469 41.59 -6.68 13.83
CA ASN A 469 41.94 -5.79 12.73
C ASN A 469 41.43 -4.34 12.93
N TYR A 470 40.65 -4.08 13.98
CA TYR A 470 39.99 -2.81 14.25
C TYR A 470 40.51 -2.19 15.55
N ALA A 471 40.75 -0.87 15.54
CA ALA A 471 41.37 -0.19 16.67
C ALA A 471 40.44 -0.08 17.88
N THR A 472 39.14 0.06 17.63
CA THR A 472 38.09 0.12 18.65
C THR A 472 36.88 -0.74 18.25
N SER A 473 36.06 -1.10 19.23
CA SER A 473 34.78 -1.75 18.98
C SER A 473 33.80 -0.87 18.18
N TRP A 474 33.97 0.47 18.18
CA TRP A 474 33.29 1.37 17.24
C TRP A 474 33.71 1.13 15.80
N ASP A 475 35.00 0.97 15.54
CA ASP A 475 35.51 0.70 14.18
C ASP A 475 35.04 -0.68 13.69
N TYR A 476 34.97 -1.67 14.60
CA TYR A 476 34.39 -2.97 14.31
C TYR A 476 32.88 -2.90 14.06
N LEU A 477 32.12 -2.11 14.83
CA LEU A 477 30.69 -1.88 14.61
C LEU A 477 30.44 -1.28 13.22
N GLN A 478 31.23 -0.28 12.82
CA GLN A 478 31.13 0.29 11.48
C GLN A 478 31.35 -0.78 10.40
N HIS A 479 32.44 -1.56 10.51
CA HIS A 479 32.71 -2.64 9.58
C HIS A 479 31.58 -3.67 9.51
N TYR A 480 31.08 -4.11 10.68
CA TYR A 480 29.99 -5.06 10.79
C TYR A 480 28.70 -4.54 10.13
N ASN A 481 28.31 -3.28 10.40
CA ASN A 481 27.11 -2.68 9.85
C ASN A 481 27.24 -2.51 8.32
N GLU A 482 28.42 -2.11 7.81
CA GLU A 482 28.72 -2.06 6.38
C GLU A 482 28.59 -3.45 5.72
N LEU A 483 29.12 -4.49 6.36
CA LEU A 483 29.05 -5.88 5.89
C LEU A 483 27.60 -6.37 5.77
N ASP A 484 26.75 -6.08 6.76
CA ASP A 484 25.32 -6.45 6.75
C ASP A 484 24.55 -5.74 5.62
N THR A 485 24.99 -4.54 5.20
CA THR A 485 24.43 -3.90 4.00
C THR A 485 24.95 -4.48 2.69
N GLN A 486 26.23 -4.85 2.64
CA GLN A 486 26.91 -5.35 1.45
C GLN A 486 26.48 -6.79 1.09
N ILE A 487 26.25 -7.65 2.10
CA ILE A 487 25.86 -9.05 1.91
C ILE A 487 24.52 -9.20 1.16
N MET A 488 23.66 -8.16 1.18
CA MET A 488 22.40 -8.13 0.45
C MET A 488 22.56 -8.00 -1.07
N ILE A 489 23.67 -7.42 -1.56
CA ILE A 489 23.85 -7.05 -2.96
C ILE A 489 23.75 -8.25 -3.91
N GLN A 490 24.52 -9.30 -3.65
CA GLN A 490 24.57 -10.46 -4.55
C GLN A 490 23.22 -11.23 -4.59
N PRO A 491 22.57 -11.54 -3.46
CA PRO A 491 21.21 -12.10 -3.44
C PRO A 491 20.19 -11.28 -4.21
N LEU A 492 20.17 -9.96 -4.01
CA LEU A 492 19.25 -9.05 -4.72
C LEU A 492 19.52 -9.06 -6.23
N ASP A 493 20.79 -9.04 -6.65
CA ASP A 493 21.16 -9.13 -8.06
C ASP A 493 20.72 -10.44 -8.71
N ASN A 494 20.89 -11.55 -8.00
CA ASN A 494 20.45 -12.87 -8.46
C ASN A 494 18.93 -12.91 -8.60
N LEU A 495 18.18 -12.35 -7.65
CA LEU A 495 16.73 -12.22 -7.73
C LEU A 495 16.30 -11.34 -8.91
N ILE A 496 16.88 -10.14 -9.06
CA ILE A 496 16.57 -9.23 -10.19
C ILE A 496 16.86 -9.95 -11.51
N ASN A 497 17.98 -10.66 -11.62
CA ASN A 497 18.33 -11.43 -12.82
C ASN A 497 17.32 -12.56 -13.09
N TRP A 498 16.84 -13.23 -12.04
CA TRP A 498 15.82 -14.28 -12.18
C TRP A 498 14.50 -13.74 -12.77
N PHE A 499 14.00 -12.60 -12.26
CA PHE A 499 12.80 -11.96 -12.81
C PHE A 499 13.02 -11.40 -14.22
N ASN A 500 14.23 -10.90 -14.51
CA ASN A 500 14.57 -10.36 -15.81
C ASN A 500 14.46 -11.39 -16.95
N GLN A 501 14.65 -12.69 -16.67
CA GLN A 501 14.45 -13.76 -17.65
C GLN A 501 13.03 -13.80 -18.24
N TYR A 502 12.06 -13.21 -17.52
CA TYR A 502 10.66 -13.09 -17.95
C TYR A 502 10.29 -11.67 -18.39
N ASN A 503 11.29 -10.80 -18.60
CA ASN A 503 11.12 -9.36 -18.86
C ASN A 503 10.32 -8.64 -17.76
N VAL A 504 10.51 -9.05 -16.50
CA VAL A 504 9.89 -8.43 -15.33
C VAL A 504 10.94 -7.66 -14.55
N ASP A 505 10.73 -6.35 -14.36
CA ASP A 505 11.52 -5.54 -13.46
C ASP A 505 11.07 -5.78 -12.01
N MET A 506 11.85 -6.53 -11.24
CA MET A 506 11.52 -6.92 -9.86
C MET A 506 11.20 -5.73 -8.96
N LEU A 507 12.00 -4.66 -9.06
CA LEU A 507 11.90 -3.49 -8.17
C LEU A 507 10.76 -2.55 -8.54
N SER A 508 10.15 -2.74 -9.73
CA SER A 508 8.92 -2.05 -10.12
C SER A 508 7.67 -2.57 -9.39
N PHE A 509 7.77 -3.70 -8.69
CA PHE A 509 6.68 -4.31 -7.94
C PHE A 509 6.97 -4.35 -6.44
N MET A 510 5.91 -4.27 -5.64
CA MET A 510 6.01 -4.17 -4.18
C MET A 510 6.31 -5.49 -3.43
N SER A 511 6.23 -6.64 -4.10
CA SER A 511 6.40 -7.94 -3.44
C SER A 511 6.66 -9.09 -4.40
N LEU A 512 7.12 -10.22 -3.85
CA LEU A 512 7.26 -11.50 -4.54
C LEU A 512 5.96 -11.94 -5.21
N ALA A 513 4.83 -11.83 -4.52
CA ALA A 513 3.53 -12.21 -5.07
C ALA A 513 3.13 -11.33 -6.27
N ALA A 514 3.42 -10.02 -6.22
CA ALA A 514 3.15 -9.11 -7.32
C ALA A 514 4.05 -9.43 -8.53
N ASN A 515 5.32 -9.74 -8.29
CA ASN A 515 6.26 -10.17 -9.33
C ASN A 515 5.88 -11.53 -9.95
N ALA A 516 5.51 -12.52 -9.14
CA ALA A 516 5.06 -13.82 -9.62
C ALA A 516 3.79 -13.70 -10.48
N ASN A 517 2.86 -12.82 -10.08
CA ASN A 517 1.69 -12.49 -10.89
C ASN A 517 2.09 -11.86 -12.23
N ALA A 518 3.10 -10.98 -12.24
CA ALA A 518 3.63 -10.37 -13.45
C ALA A 518 4.21 -11.41 -14.42
N ILE A 519 5.04 -12.35 -13.94
CA ILE A 519 5.58 -13.47 -14.72
C ILE A 519 4.46 -14.30 -15.33
N LYS A 520 3.47 -14.66 -14.52
CA LYS A 520 2.36 -15.50 -14.96
C LYS A 520 1.62 -14.89 -16.16
N TYR A 521 1.32 -13.60 -16.08
CA TYR A 521 0.69 -12.90 -17.20
C TYR A 521 1.68 -12.69 -18.36
N ALA A 522 2.99 -12.56 -18.12
CA ALA A 522 3.96 -12.60 -19.22
C ALA A 522 3.89 -13.92 -20.00
N ILE A 523 3.80 -15.06 -19.30
CA ILE A 523 3.67 -16.39 -19.92
C ILE A 523 2.36 -16.53 -20.70
N ALA A 524 1.25 -16.01 -20.18
CA ALA A 524 -0.05 -16.04 -20.88
C ALA A 524 -0.04 -15.27 -22.21
N TYR A 525 0.85 -14.29 -22.35
CA TYR A 525 1.01 -13.46 -23.55
C TYR A 525 2.28 -13.81 -24.34
N LYS A 526 2.94 -14.94 -24.09
CA LYS A 526 4.20 -15.32 -24.77
C LYS A 526 4.10 -15.47 -26.29
N TYR A 527 2.90 -15.68 -26.83
CA TYR A 527 2.63 -15.77 -28.28
C TYR A 527 1.98 -14.50 -28.85
N PHE A 528 1.92 -13.43 -28.07
CA PHE A 528 1.49 -12.13 -28.56
C PHE A 528 2.55 -11.56 -29.51
N ASP A 529 2.12 -11.14 -30.69
CA ASP A 529 2.94 -10.46 -31.69
C ASP A 529 2.22 -9.18 -32.12
N LEU A 530 2.88 -8.04 -31.90
CA LEU A 530 2.35 -6.71 -32.23
C LEU A 530 2.10 -6.53 -33.74
N ASN A 531 2.79 -7.29 -34.58
CA ASN A 531 2.70 -7.19 -36.03
C ASN A 531 1.56 -8.02 -36.61
N VAL A 532 0.98 -8.94 -35.82
CA VAL A 532 -0.21 -9.70 -36.21
C VAL A 532 -1.45 -8.84 -36.01
N ASN A 533 -2.34 -8.82 -37.01
CA ASN A 533 -3.68 -8.27 -36.81
C ASN A 533 -4.56 -9.32 -36.13
N TYR A 534 -5.10 -8.98 -34.97
CA TYR A 534 -6.09 -9.77 -34.23
C TYR A 534 -7.50 -9.25 -34.53
N PRO A 535 -8.20 -9.76 -35.57
CA PRO A 535 -9.49 -9.21 -35.99
C PRO A 535 -10.57 -9.42 -34.94
N GLN A 536 -11.47 -8.45 -34.79
CA GLN A 536 -12.67 -8.63 -33.98
C GLN A 536 -13.60 -9.66 -34.64
N GLN A 537 -14.16 -10.57 -33.84
CA GLN A 537 -15.11 -11.59 -34.30
C GLN A 537 -16.48 -10.97 -34.67
N SER A 538 -16.57 -10.10 -35.68
CA SER A 538 -17.85 -9.65 -36.25
C SER A 538 -18.09 -10.33 -37.60
N LYS A 539 -18.80 -11.46 -37.59
CA LYS A 539 -18.98 -12.33 -38.78
C LYS A 539 -19.94 -11.78 -39.87
N LYS A 540 -20.43 -10.54 -39.83
CA LYS A 540 -21.55 -10.10 -40.71
C LYS A 540 -21.57 -8.63 -41.20
N SER A 541 -20.51 -7.83 -41.03
CA SER A 541 -20.54 -6.42 -41.48
C SER A 541 -20.16 -6.29 -42.95
N MET A 542 -20.96 -5.56 -43.74
CA MET A 542 -20.66 -5.29 -45.16
C MET A 542 -19.51 -4.27 -45.31
N PRO A 543 -18.72 -4.34 -46.40
CA PRO A 543 -17.69 -3.33 -46.69
C PRO A 543 -18.28 -1.91 -46.71
N PHE A 544 -17.53 -0.96 -46.17
CA PHE A 544 -17.93 0.44 -46.22
C PHE A 544 -17.64 1.02 -47.60
N ILE A 545 -18.64 1.63 -48.23
CA ILE A 545 -18.50 2.39 -49.48
C ILE A 545 -18.80 3.85 -49.18
N LEU A 546 -17.86 4.75 -49.47
CA LEU A 546 -18.03 6.17 -49.22
C LEU A 546 -19.08 6.76 -50.18
N SER A 547 -20.16 7.32 -49.63
CA SER A 547 -21.11 8.11 -50.41
C SER A 547 -20.74 9.61 -50.40
N GLN A 548 -21.16 10.33 -51.44
CA GLN A 548 -20.96 11.79 -51.50
C GLN A 548 -21.64 12.51 -50.33
N SER A 549 -22.85 12.08 -49.93
CA SER A 549 -23.58 12.69 -48.81
C SER A 549 -22.86 12.51 -47.46
N TYR A 550 -22.28 11.33 -47.23
CA TYR A 550 -21.47 11.07 -46.04
C TYR A 550 -20.21 11.94 -46.05
N TRP A 551 -19.52 12.04 -47.18
CA TRP A 551 -18.33 12.88 -47.31
C TRP A 551 -18.61 14.37 -47.08
N ASN A 552 -19.68 14.90 -47.67
CA ASN A 552 -20.09 16.29 -47.46
C ASN A 552 -20.29 16.60 -45.97
N SER A 553 -20.92 15.67 -45.25
CA SER A 553 -21.12 15.79 -43.79
C SER A 553 -19.79 15.80 -43.03
N LYS A 554 -18.81 14.98 -43.46
CA LYS A 554 -17.48 14.93 -42.82
C LYS A 554 -16.68 16.20 -43.06
N VAL A 555 -16.68 16.74 -44.29
CA VAL A 555 -16.01 18.00 -44.63
C VAL A 555 -16.53 19.17 -43.77
N ILE A 556 -17.84 19.23 -43.51
CA ILE A 556 -18.41 20.24 -42.62
C ILE A 556 -17.86 20.08 -41.20
N VAL A 557 -17.86 18.87 -40.66
CA VAL A 557 -17.34 18.58 -39.31
C VAL A 557 -15.85 18.92 -39.19
N TYR A 558 -15.02 18.58 -40.18
CA TYR A 558 -13.60 18.91 -40.18
C TYR A 558 -13.34 20.42 -40.19
N ASN A 559 -14.10 21.17 -40.98
CA ASN A 559 -14.01 22.63 -40.99
C ASN A 559 -14.43 23.27 -39.66
N ILE A 560 -15.44 22.71 -38.98
CA ILE A 560 -15.84 23.17 -37.65
C ILE A 560 -14.71 22.90 -36.64
N GLN A 561 -14.11 21.71 -36.67
CA GLN A 561 -13.00 21.34 -35.77
C GLN A 561 -11.78 22.25 -35.96
N ASP A 562 -11.38 22.52 -37.21
CA ASP A 562 -10.25 23.40 -37.49
C ASP A 562 -10.50 24.85 -37.05
N LYS A 563 -11.73 25.36 -37.23
CA LYS A 563 -12.13 26.67 -36.72
C LYS A 563 -12.06 26.74 -35.19
N GLN A 564 -12.58 25.72 -34.50
CA GLN A 564 -12.53 25.63 -33.04
C GLN A 564 -11.10 25.55 -32.50
N LYS A 565 -10.17 24.97 -33.26
CA LYS A 565 -8.74 24.87 -32.92
C LYS A 565 -7.89 26.00 -33.51
N HIS A 566 -8.51 27.04 -34.07
CA HIS A 566 -7.85 28.20 -34.68
C HIS A 566 -6.82 27.85 -35.79
N ARG A 567 -7.06 26.78 -36.56
CA ARG A 567 -6.20 26.37 -37.68
C ARG A 567 -6.63 27.04 -38.99
N ARG A 568 -5.69 27.23 -39.92
CA ARG A 568 -5.96 27.82 -41.25
C ARG A 568 -6.76 26.85 -42.13
N THR A 569 -7.96 27.21 -42.57
CA THR A 569 -8.83 26.29 -43.34
C THR A 569 -8.69 26.39 -44.87
N ASN A 570 -7.82 27.27 -45.38
CA ASN A 570 -7.77 27.63 -46.81
C ASN A 570 -7.43 26.45 -47.73
N ASN A 571 -6.70 25.46 -47.21
CA ASN A 571 -6.24 24.28 -47.95
C ASN A 571 -6.91 22.98 -47.46
N ASN A 572 -8.03 23.09 -46.75
CA ASN A 572 -8.74 21.93 -46.23
C ASN A 572 -9.26 21.04 -47.36
N VAL A 573 -9.47 19.76 -47.02
CA VAL A 573 -10.23 18.83 -47.84
C VAL A 573 -11.60 19.42 -48.18
N THR A 574 -12.00 19.21 -49.43
CA THR A 574 -13.22 19.76 -50.00
C THR A 574 -14.19 18.64 -50.35
N ILE A 575 -15.44 19.00 -50.61
CA ILE A 575 -16.46 18.06 -51.08
C ILE A 575 -16.08 17.36 -52.39
N ASN A 576 -15.21 17.97 -53.20
CA ASN A 576 -14.73 17.43 -54.47
C ASN A 576 -13.69 16.31 -54.30
N ASP A 577 -13.19 16.10 -53.08
CA ASP A 577 -12.18 15.09 -52.79
C ASP A 577 -12.77 13.70 -52.53
N ASN A 578 -14.07 13.50 -52.81
CA ASN A 578 -14.78 12.26 -52.53
C ASN A 578 -14.14 11.03 -53.19
N ASP A 579 -13.84 11.10 -54.49
CA ASP A 579 -13.26 9.98 -55.24
C ASP A 579 -11.90 9.56 -54.69
N HIS A 580 -11.08 10.54 -54.30
CA HIS A 580 -9.78 10.28 -53.68
C HIS A 580 -9.93 9.53 -52.36
N TYR A 581 -10.81 9.99 -51.46
CA TYR A 581 -11.01 9.33 -50.16
C TYR A 581 -11.78 8.01 -50.27
N LYS A 582 -12.63 7.86 -51.28
CA LYS A 582 -13.30 6.59 -51.59
C LYS A 582 -12.26 5.53 -51.98
N ASP A 583 -11.38 5.82 -52.93
CA ASP A 583 -10.29 4.91 -53.33
C ASP A 583 -9.34 4.64 -52.16
N LEU A 584 -9.00 5.68 -51.38
CA LEU A 584 -8.18 5.53 -50.18
C LEU A 584 -8.80 4.55 -49.19
N PHE A 585 -10.08 4.70 -48.82
CA PHE A 585 -10.74 3.81 -47.85
C PHE A 585 -10.96 2.39 -48.39
N GLU A 586 -11.17 2.20 -49.69
CA GLU A 586 -11.30 0.88 -50.30
C GLU A 586 -9.98 0.10 -50.28
N ARG A 587 -8.86 0.77 -50.61
CA ARG A 587 -7.53 0.11 -50.67
C ARG A 587 -6.85 -0.01 -49.31
N SER A 588 -7.08 0.93 -48.40
CA SER A 588 -6.41 0.98 -47.10
C SER A 588 -7.11 0.14 -46.02
N ALA A 589 -6.57 0.22 -44.80
CA ALA A 589 -7.14 -0.30 -43.57
C ALA A 589 -6.88 0.76 -42.48
N CYS A 590 -7.49 0.59 -41.31
CA CYS A 590 -7.18 1.44 -40.16
C CYS A 590 -5.68 1.36 -39.84
N VAL A 591 -4.97 2.50 -39.80
CA VAL A 591 -3.53 2.54 -39.56
C VAL A 591 -3.13 1.96 -38.19
N ILE A 592 -3.99 2.13 -37.18
CA ILE A 592 -3.71 1.68 -35.82
C ILE A 592 -4.04 0.18 -35.66
N CYS A 593 -5.24 -0.25 -36.03
CA CYS A 593 -5.68 -1.62 -35.75
C CYS A 593 -5.52 -2.61 -36.91
N GLY A 594 -5.33 -2.14 -38.14
CA GLY A 594 -5.18 -2.98 -39.33
C GLY A 594 -6.49 -3.52 -39.92
N ASP A 595 -7.65 -3.21 -39.35
CA ASP A 595 -8.94 -3.69 -39.87
C ASP A 595 -9.38 -2.94 -41.11
N LYS A 596 -10.01 -3.68 -42.02
CA LYS A 596 -10.76 -3.11 -43.14
C LYS A 596 -11.99 -2.35 -42.63
N PHE A 597 -12.39 -1.33 -43.39
CA PHE A 597 -13.53 -0.50 -43.05
C PHE A 597 -14.85 -1.18 -43.45
N THR A 598 -15.79 -1.19 -42.52
CA THR A 598 -17.12 -1.78 -42.69
C THR A 598 -18.19 -0.80 -42.22
N MET A 599 -19.47 -1.13 -42.45
CA MET A 599 -20.56 -0.28 -41.97
C MET A 599 -20.59 -0.12 -40.44
N ASP A 600 -20.09 -1.12 -39.70
CA ASP A 600 -19.95 -1.04 -38.24
C ASP A 600 -18.60 -0.44 -37.79
N ASN A 601 -17.58 -0.53 -38.65
CA ASN A 601 -16.24 0.02 -38.43
C ASN A 601 -15.92 1.13 -39.44
N LYS A 602 -16.67 2.23 -39.39
CA LYS A 602 -16.59 3.32 -40.37
C LYS A 602 -15.23 4.05 -40.31
N PRO A 603 -14.69 4.48 -41.47
CA PRO A 603 -13.45 5.23 -41.51
C PRO A 603 -13.63 6.66 -40.98
N THR A 604 -12.54 7.16 -40.43
CA THR A 604 -12.27 8.54 -40.05
C THR A 604 -10.86 8.90 -40.53
N LEU A 605 -10.53 10.18 -40.40
CA LEU A 605 -9.19 10.69 -40.69
C LEU A 605 -8.51 10.95 -39.35
N ASP A 606 -7.35 10.35 -39.15
CA ASP A 606 -6.46 10.62 -38.01
C ASP A 606 -5.25 11.44 -38.50
N GLY A 607 -4.86 12.44 -37.71
CA GLY A 607 -3.86 13.41 -38.10
C GLY A 607 -2.46 12.91 -37.75
N ILE A 608 -1.54 12.98 -38.73
CA ILE A 608 -0.11 12.76 -38.49
C ILE A 608 0.46 13.91 -37.63
N ASP A 609 -0.01 15.15 -37.86
CA ASP A 609 0.27 16.32 -37.01
C ASP A 609 -1.03 17.08 -36.69
N ASN A 610 -1.50 16.94 -35.45
CA ASN A 610 -2.73 17.57 -34.95
C ASN A 610 -2.68 19.11 -34.88
N ARG A 611 -1.51 19.74 -35.13
CA ARG A 611 -1.36 21.20 -35.21
C ARG A 611 -1.74 21.75 -36.58
N LEU A 612 -1.75 20.89 -37.60
CA LEU A 612 -2.05 21.27 -38.97
C LEU A 612 -3.53 21.05 -39.31
N PRO A 613 -4.06 21.81 -40.29
CA PRO A 613 -5.48 21.74 -40.68
C PRO A 613 -5.76 20.50 -41.55
N HIS A 614 -7.03 20.21 -41.86
CA HIS A 614 -7.41 19.00 -42.60
C HIS A 614 -6.96 18.97 -44.08
N ILE A 615 -5.65 18.92 -44.38
CA ILE A 615 -5.06 18.88 -45.74
C ILE A 615 -4.73 17.46 -46.21
N LYS A 616 -4.91 17.13 -47.49
CA LYS A 616 -4.81 15.74 -48.01
C LYS A 616 -3.58 14.93 -47.57
N SER A 617 -2.39 15.55 -47.49
CA SER A 617 -1.11 14.86 -47.28
C SER A 617 -0.80 14.45 -45.83
N ILE A 618 -1.59 14.88 -44.84
CA ILE A 618 -1.25 14.71 -43.42
C ILE A 618 -2.25 13.84 -42.64
N TRP A 619 -3.24 13.25 -43.33
CA TRP A 619 -4.28 12.45 -42.67
C TRP A 619 -4.26 11.02 -43.17
N GLN A 620 -4.38 10.10 -42.22
CA GLN A 620 -4.39 8.67 -42.49
C GLN A 620 -5.74 8.05 -42.15
N PRO A 621 -6.14 6.99 -42.86
CA PRO A 621 -7.36 6.25 -42.56
C PRO A 621 -7.27 5.58 -41.18
N CYS A 622 -8.22 5.89 -40.31
CA CYS A 622 -8.32 5.31 -38.97
C CYS A 622 -9.78 5.06 -38.62
N CYS A 623 -10.10 3.97 -37.91
CA CYS A 623 -11.48 3.78 -37.48
C CYS A 623 -11.83 4.65 -36.28
N LEU A 624 -13.12 4.93 -36.09
CA LEU A 624 -13.59 5.83 -35.05
C LEU A 624 -13.13 5.43 -33.63
N TYR A 625 -13.13 4.13 -33.33
CA TYR A 625 -12.68 3.63 -32.02
C TYR A 625 -11.20 3.92 -31.80
N CYS A 626 -10.35 3.56 -32.76
CA CYS A 626 -8.90 3.76 -32.67
C CYS A 626 -8.54 5.24 -32.59
N ASN A 627 -9.17 6.09 -33.40
CA ASN A 627 -8.93 7.53 -33.39
C ASN A 627 -9.30 8.16 -32.03
N ARG A 628 -10.46 7.78 -31.46
CA ARG A 628 -10.86 8.24 -30.12
C ARG A 628 -9.96 7.71 -29.00
N TYR A 629 -9.53 6.45 -29.09
CA TYR A 629 -8.67 5.83 -28.08
C TYR A 629 -7.25 6.42 -28.11
N LYS A 630 -6.70 6.64 -29.32
CA LYS A 630 -5.43 7.35 -29.50
C LYS A 630 -5.50 8.74 -28.90
N SER A 631 -6.50 9.54 -29.28
CA SER A 631 -6.55 10.95 -28.88
C SER A 631 -5.20 11.63 -29.22
N ASP A 632 -4.51 12.21 -28.24
CA ASP A 632 -3.16 12.78 -28.37
C ASP A 632 -2.02 11.84 -27.87
N GLN A 633 -2.31 10.56 -27.64
CA GLN A 633 -1.32 9.55 -27.23
C GLN A 633 -0.46 9.07 -28.40
N ASP A 634 0.70 8.49 -28.07
CA ASP A 634 1.62 7.90 -29.04
C ASP A 634 0.94 6.79 -29.86
N GLU A 635 1.10 6.82 -31.19
CA GLU A 635 0.44 5.89 -32.10
C GLU A 635 0.87 4.43 -31.86
N LYS A 636 2.15 4.19 -31.60
CA LYS A 636 2.68 2.83 -31.42
C LYS A 636 2.23 2.23 -30.10
N ILE A 637 2.28 3.02 -29.01
CA ILE A 637 1.73 2.62 -27.71
C ILE A 637 0.23 2.33 -27.82
N THR A 638 -0.50 3.21 -28.52
CA THR A 638 -1.94 3.02 -28.76
C THR A 638 -2.19 1.70 -29.51
N LYS A 639 -1.45 1.47 -30.59
CA LYS A 639 -1.52 0.21 -31.37
C LYS A 639 -1.24 -1.00 -30.47
N LEU A 640 -0.22 -0.93 -29.61
CA LEU A 640 0.11 -1.99 -28.66
C LEU A 640 -1.09 -2.35 -27.77
N PHE A 641 -1.68 -1.38 -27.08
CA PHE A 641 -2.80 -1.67 -26.18
C PHE A 641 -4.07 -2.12 -26.90
N ILE A 642 -4.31 -1.64 -28.13
CA ILE A 642 -5.42 -2.14 -28.96
C ILE A 642 -5.20 -3.60 -29.36
N GLN A 643 -3.99 -3.96 -29.82
CA GLN A 643 -3.68 -5.35 -30.19
C GLN A 643 -3.67 -6.27 -28.96
N LEU A 644 -3.16 -5.83 -27.81
CA LEU A 644 -3.23 -6.59 -26.56
C LEU A 644 -4.68 -6.87 -26.16
N ARG A 645 -5.57 -5.86 -26.28
CA ARG A 645 -7.00 -6.04 -26.02
C ARG A 645 -7.64 -7.07 -26.96
N ARG A 646 -7.28 -7.04 -28.24
CA ARG A 646 -7.77 -7.99 -29.24
C ARG A 646 -7.24 -9.40 -28.99
N TYR A 647 -5.94 -9.56 -28.76
CA TYR A 647 -5.32 -10.83 -28.39
C TYR A 647 -5.96 -11.42 -27.12
N CYS A 648 -6.16 -10.59 -26.10
CA CYS A 648 -6.84 -10.96 -24.86
C CYS A 648 -8.26 -11.48 -25.13
N ASN A 649 -9.01 -10.85 -26.04
CA ASN A 649 -10.34 -11.29 -26.42
C ASN A 649 -10.36 -12.61 -27.20
N ILE A 650 -9.43 -12.80 -28.14
CA ILE A 650 -9.35 -14.02 -28.95
C ILE A 650 -8.93 -15.22 -28.10
N ASN A 651 -7.99 -15.02 -27.17
CA ASN A 651 -7.42 -16.06 -26.33
C ASN A 651 -8.14 -16.22 -24.97
N HIS A 652 -9.27 -15.54 -24.78
CA HIS A 652 -10.09 -15.64 -23.58
C HIS A 652 -9.34 -15.31 -22.27
N LEU A 653 -8.47 -14.30 -22.29
CA LEU A 653 -7.63 -13.91 -21.14
C LEU A 653 -8.35 -12.94 -20.17
N PRO A 654 -7.91 -12.83 -18.90
CA PRO A 654 -8.56 -11.98 -17.89
C PRO A 654 -8.54 -10.47 -18.20
N GLN A 655 -9.62 -9.78 -17.84
CA GLN A 655 -9.81 -8.33 -17.98
C GLN A 655 -10.26 -7.66 -16.66
N THR A 656 -10.10 -6.35 -16.57
CA THR A 656 -10.60 -5.55 -15.43
C THR A 656 -12.14 -5.52 -15.40
N LEU A 657 -12.69 -5.46 -14.18
CA LEU A 657 -14.13 -5.35 -13.96
C LEU A 657 -14.57 -3.90 -14.14
N VAL A 658 -15.69 -3.72 -14.84
CA VAL A 658 -16.29 -2.40 -15.10
C VAL A 658 -17.67 -2.20 -14.46
N ASN A 659 -18.24 -3.27 -13.90
CA ASN A 659 -19.56 -3.25 -13.28
C ASN A 659 -19.41 -3.35 -11.75
N ASN A 660 -19.93 -2.35 -11.02
CA ASN A 660 -19.83 -2.30 -9.56
C ASN A 660 -20.63 -3.41 -8.88
N GLU A 661 -21.81 -3.77 -9.37
CA GLU A 661 -22.60 -4.89 -8.83
C GLU A 661 -21.82 -6.20 -8.90
N VAL A 662 -21.18 -6.46 -10.06
CA VAL A 662 -20.31 -7.64 -10.23
C VAL A 662 -19.08 -7.58 -9.34
N TYR A 663 -18.43 -6.41 -9.25
CA TYR A 663 -17.30 -6.22 -8.35
C TYR A 663 -17.69 -6.53 -6.90
N GLN A 664 -18.82 -6.01 -6.42
CA GLN A 664 -19.30 -6.27 -5.05
C GLN A 664 -19.65 -7.74 -4.84
N LEU A 665 -20.31 -8.39 -5.82
CA LEU A 665 -20.64 -9.81 -5.77
C LEU A 665 -19.39 -10.68 -5.64
N ILE A 666 -18.35 -10.40 -6.45
CA ILE A 666 -17.08 -11.12 -6.39
C ILE A 666 -16.33 -10.79 -5.10
N ARG A 667 -16.24 -9.51 -4.73
CA ARG A 667 -15.47 -9.03 -3.57
C ARG A 667 -15.99 -9.59 -2.25
N ARG A 668 -17.31 -9.74 -2.09
CA ARG A 668 -17.94 -10.34 -0.89
C ARG A 668 -17.50 -11.79 -0.65
N ASN A 669 -17.25 -12.53 -1.73
CA ASN A 669 -16.83 -13.93 -1.68
C ASN A 669 -15.30 -14.09 -1.61
N ILE A 670 -14.55 -13.00 -1.71
CA ILE A 670 -13.10 -12.97 -1.45
C ILE A 670 -12.92 -12.83 0.07
N THR A 671 -12.99 -13.97 0.78
CA THR A 671 -12.66 -14.12 2.20
C THR A 671 -11.15 -14.19 2.35
N GLY A 672 -10.54 -13.02 2.62
CA GLY A 672 -9.10 -12.87 2.84
C GLY A 672 -8.70 -11.41 2.82
N GLY A 673 -7.96 -10.96 3.84
CA GLY A 673 -7.25 -9.68 3.80
C GLY A 673 -6.10 -9.72 2.80
N LEU A 674 -5.28 -8.66 2.74
CA LEU A 674 -3.91 -8.77 2.21
C LEU A 674 -3.34 -10.06 2.78
N SER A 675 -3.06 -11.03 1.92
CA SER A 675 -2.45 -12.30 2.32
C SER A 675 -1.23 -11.96 3.16
N ASN A 676 -1.34 -12.08 4.48
CA ASN A 676 -0.20 -12.38 5.30
C ASN A 676 0.12 -13.79 4.89
N VAL A 677 1.05 -13.91 3.95
CA VAL A 677 1.66 -15.16 3.55
C VAL A 677 2.39 -15.68 4.79
N MET A 678 1.64 -16.28 5.70
CA MET A 678 2.20 -17.25 6.63
C MET A 678 2.47 -18.46 5.74
N HIS A 679 3.70 -18.55 5.22
CA HIS A 679 4.16 -19.76 4.55
C HIS A 679 3.89 -20.93 5.48
N ARG A 680 2.89 -21.75 5.18
CA ARG A 680 2.57 -22.90 6.02
C ARG A 680 3.64 -23.95 5.75
N TYR A 681 4.49 -24.19 6.74
CA TYR A 681 5.41 -25.32 6.71
C TYR A 681 4.58 -26.60 6.82
N ASN A 682 4.39 -27.29 5.70
CA ASN A 682 3.78 -28.60 5.66
C ASN A 682 4.88 -29.60 5.32
N HIS A 683 5.00 -30.65 6.12
CA HIS A 683 5.94 -31.75 5.91
C HIS A 683 5.19 -33.06 5.84
N ALA A 684 5.51 -33.87 4.82
CA ALA A 684 4.86 -35.14 4.60
C ALA A 684 5.10 -36.08 5.79
N ASN A 685 4.05 -36.75 6.26
CA ASN A 685 4.00 -37.66 7.39
C ASN A 685 4.22 -37.02 8.78
N GLU A 686 4.45 -35.70 8.86
CA GLU A 686 4.63 -34.98 10.12
C GLU A 686 3.48 -34.00 10.40
N THR A 687 3.03 -33.25 9.39
CA THR A 687 1.98 -32.25 9.59
C THR A 687 0.60 -32.91 9.68
N THR A 688 -0.15 -32.63 10.74
CA THR A 688 -1.53 -33.09 10.92
C THR A 688 -2.52 -32.20 10.15
N ILE A 689 -3.55 -32.82 9.58
CA ILE A 689 -4.61 -32.11 8.88
C ILE A 689 -5.51 -31.45 9.93
N LYS A 690 -5.79 -30.15 9.78
CA LYS A 690 -6.67 -29.39 10.68
C LYS A 690 -8.11 -29.36 10.14
N ARG A 691 -9.10 -29.42 11.04
CA ARG A 691 -10.53 -29.35 10.71
C ARG A 691 -11.23 -28.30 11.57
N TYR A 692 -12.18 -27.56 11.01
CA TYR A 692 -13.08 -26.71 11.77
C TYR A 692 -14.17 -27.55 12.43
N TYR A 693 -14.51 -27.23 13.67
CA TYR A 693 -15.58 -27.85 14.42
C TYR A 693 -16.47 -26.75 15.02
N TYR A 694 -17.76 -26.80 14.73
CA TYR A 694 -18.77 -25.96 15.35
C TYR A 694 -19.24 -26.61 16.64
N ASN A 695 -19.11 -25.89 17.73
CA ASN A 695 -19.66 -26.29 19.01
C ASN A 695 -21.06 -25.66 19.15
N GLU A 696 -22.08 -26.52 19.18
CA GLU A 696 -23.49 -26.11 19.24
C GLU A 696 -23.86 -25.42 20.56
N ASP A 697 -23.19 -25.77 21.66
CA ASP A 697 -23.49 -25.26 23.01
C ASP A 697 -23.02 -23.82 23.20
N ASN A 698 -21.80 -23.50 22.76
CA ASN A 698 -21.21 -22.17 22.92
C ASN A 698 -21.22 -21.33 21.64
N LYS A 699 -21.77 -21.88 20.54
CA LYS A 699 -21.91 -21.22 19.23
C LYS A 699 -20.57 -20.73 18.67
N THR A 700 -19.46 -21.44 18.96
CA THR A 700 -18.11 -21.10 18.47
C THR A 700 -17.57 -22.12 17.48
N ILE A 701 -16.67 -21.66 16.61
CA ILE A 701 -15.91 -22.51 15.68
C ILE A 701 -14.50 -22.67 16.24
N THR A 702 -14.08 -23.89 16.51
CA THR A 702 -12.73 -24.23 16.92
C THR A 702 -11.98 -24.96 15.81
N VAL A 703 -10.66 -24.85 15.81
CA VAL A 703 -9.79 -25.63 14.92
C VAL A 703 -9.27 -26.81 15.72
N ILE A 704 -9.54 -28.03 15.25
CA ILE A 704 -9.05 -29.26 15.85
C ILE A 704 -8.02 -29.93 14.94
N ASP A 705 -7.00 -30.51 15.54
CA ASP A 705 -6.07 -31.38 14.82
C ASP A 705 -6.74 -32.75 14.63
N THR A 706 -6.64 -33.29 13.42
CA THR A 706 -7.08 -34.66 13.13
C THR A 706 -5.95 -35.64 13.37
N TYR A 707 -6.29 -36.93 13.48
CA TYR A 707 -5.32 -38.02 13.53
C TYR A 707 -4.68 -38.33 12.16
N HIS A 708 -5.09 -37.61 11.10
CA HIS A 708 -4.56 -37.79 9.77
C HIS A 708 -3.34 -36.89 9.54
N THR A 709 -2.24 -37.49 9.08
CA THR A 709 -1.04 -36.77 8.65
C THR A 709 -1.05 -36.59 7.14
N VAL A 710 -0.48 -35.48 6.67
CA VAL A 710 -0.33 -35.18 5.23
C VAL A 710 0.63 -36.18 4.61
N SER A 711 0.19 -37.10 3.76
CA SER A 711 1.09 -38.13 3.20
C SER A 711 1.92 -37.64 1.99
N HIS A 712 1.36 -36.73 1.20
CA HIS A 712 1.97 -36.21 -0.03
C HIS A 712 1.64 -34.72 -0.18
N ILE A 713 2.59 -33.94 -0.72
CA ILE A 713 2.40 -32.52 -1.04
C ILE A 713 2.49 -32.38 -2.56
N CYS A 714 1.35 -32.19 -3.23
CA CYS A 714 1.24 -32.20 -4.69
C CYS A 714 1.27 -30.79 -5.32
N GLY A 715 1.90 -29.80 -4.69
CA GLY A 715 1.99 -28.45 -5.24
C GLY A 715 2.88 -27.50 -4.46
N VAL A 716 3.45 -26.51 -5.16
CA VAL A 716 4.13 -25.36 -4.57
C VAL A 716 3.06 -24.33 -4.22
N ASP A 717 2.94 -23.94 -2.96
CA ASP A 717 2.02 -22.89 -2.49
C ASP A 717 2.48 -21.51 -3.00
N PHE A 718 2.25 -21.25 -4.28
CA PHE A 718 2.29 -19.90 -4.82
C PHE A 718 1.02 -19.19 -4.38
N ASN A 719 1.06 -18.59 -3.18
CA ASN A 719 0.00 -17.73 -2.66
C ASN A 719 -0.23 -16.52 -3.57
N SER A 720 -1.08 -16.74 -4.58
CA SER A 720 -1.92 -15.73 -5.22
C SER A 720 -3.39 -16.17 -5.18
N LEU A 721 -3.78 -16.86 -4.09
CA LEU A 721 -5.13 -17.05 -3.53
C LEU A 721 -6.35 -17.30 -4.44
N TYR A 722 -6.22 -17.54 -5.75
CA TYR A 722 -7.36 -17.77 -6.63
C TYR A 722 -7.05 -18.75 -7.77
N PRO A 723 -8.08 -19.49 -8.27
CA PRO A 723 -8.15 -20.51 -9.36
C PRO A 723 -7.16 -20.45 -10.53
N SER A 724 -6.60 -19.28 -10.70
CA SER A 724 -5.66 -18.84 -11.69
C SER A 724 -4.32 -19.61 -11.68
N CYS A 725 -3.88 -20.25 -10.59
CA CYS A 725 -2.62 -21.03 -10.58
C CYS A 725 -2.76 -22.39 -11.28
N PHE A 726 -3.99 -22.88 -11.46
CA PHE A 726 -4.30 -24.16 -12.12
C PHE A 726 -5.23 -23.99 -13.32
N SER A 727 -5.47 -22.76 -13.77
CA SER A 727 -6.36 -22.56 -14.89
C SER A 727 -5.76 -23.21 -16.13
N SER A 728 -6.48 -24.16 -16.72
CA SER A 728 -6.08 -25.05 -17.84
C SER A 728 -5.51 -26.43 -17.47
N GLN A 729 -5.33 -26.79 -16.20
CA GLN A 729 -5.04 -28.19 -15.84
C GLN A 729 -6.32 -28.95 -15.52
N TYR A 730 -6.44 -30.14 -16.09
CA TYR A 730 -7.54 -31.05 -15.81
C TYR A 730 -7.44 -31.58 -14.36
N HIS A 731 -8.56 -31.56 -13.66
CA HIS A 731 -8.74 -32.05 -12.31
C HIS A 731 -10.12 -32.74 -12.18
N PRO A 732 -10.18 -34.01 -11.76
CA PRO A 732 -11.43 -34.79 -11.75
C PRO A 732 -12.54 -34.23 -10.84
N PHE A 733 -12.23 -33.34 -9.90
CA PHE A 733 -13.22 -32.69 -9.04
C PHE A 733 -13.90 -31.45 -9.66
N ASN A 734 -13.38 -30.89 -10.75
CA ASN A 734 -13.96 -29.71 -11.41
C ASN A 734 -15.04 -30.11 -12.45
N LYS A 735 -16.08 -30.82 -12.01
CA LYS A 735 -17.09 -31.41 -12.93
C LYS A 735 -17.83 -30.36 -13.77
N TYR A 736 -18.09 -29.17 -13.20
CA TYR A 736 -18.80 -28.05 -13.83
C TYR A 736 -18.08 -27.43 -15.02
N THR A 737 -16.81 -27.75 -15.20
CA THR A 737 -15.95 -27.11 -16.18
C THR A 737 -15.13 -28.13 -16.96
N ASN A 738 -15.70 -29.34 -17.14
CA ASN A 738 -15.06 -30.47 -17.82
C ASN A 738 -13.67 -30.81 -17.26
N GLY A 739 -13.55 -30.75 -15.93
CA GLY A 739 -12.31 -30.98 -15.20
C GLY A 739 -11.36 -29.77 -15.17
N ILE A 740 -11.59 -28.71 -15.93
CA ILE A 740 -10.63 -27.60 -16.05
C ILE A 740 -11.11 -26.39 -15.28
N MET A 741 -10.31 -25.83 -14.37
CA MET A 741 -10.68 -24.58 -13.72
C MET A 741 -10.51 -23.41 -14.71
N TYR A 742 -11.57 -22.65 -15.01
CA TYR A 742 -11.48 -21.50 -15.91
C TYR A 742 -11.36 -20.20 -15.13
N MET A 743 -10.51 -19.27 -15.60
CA MET A 743 -10.48 -17.90 -15.08
C MET A 743 -11.65 -17.09 -15.66
N CYS A 744 -12.24 -16.22 -14.83
CA CYS A 744 -13.23 -15.27 -15.31
C CYS A 744 -12.57 -14.31 -16.32
N ARG A 745 -13.05 -14.35 -17.57
CA ARG A 745 -12.59 -13.51 -18.68
C ARG A 745 -13.15 -12.09 -18.57
N SER A 746 -14.46 -11.99 -18.82
CA SER A 746 -15.23 -10.75 -18.91
C SER A 746 -16.68 -11.08 -18.59
N VAL A 747 -17.39 -10.12 -17.98
CA VAL A 747 -18.82 -10.25 -17.72
C VAL A 747 -19.58 -10.10 -19.04
N THR A 748 -20.35 -11.11 -19.44
CA THR A 748 -21.20 -11.08 -20.63
C THR A 748 -22.57 -10.45 -20.35
N SER A 749 -23.16 -10.76 -19.20
CA SER A 749 -24.46 -10.26 -18.75
C SER A 749 -24.62 -10.40 -17.24
N VAL A 750 -25.46 -9.56 -16.64
CA VAL A 750 -25.94 -9.70 -15.26
C VAL A 750 -27.43 -10.06 -15.34
N ILE A 751 -27.83 -11.13 -14.65
CA ILE A 751 -29.20 -11.66 -14.71
C ILE A 751 -29.78 -11.66 -13.30
N ASN A 752 -30.80 -10.82 -13.10
CA ASN A 752 -31.49 -10.68 -11.81
C ASN A 752 -32.84 -11.41 -11.79
N ASP A 753 -33.32 -11.93 -12.92
CA ASP A 753 -34.55 -12.73 -12.98
C ASP A 753 -34.33 -14.17 -12.45
N PRO A 754 -34.99 -14.58 -11.35
CA PRO A 754 -34.80 -15.91 -10.79
C PRO A 754 -35.20 -17.06 -11.72
N ILE A 755 -36.15 -16.83 -12.64
CA ILE A 755 -36.61 -17.87 -13.58
C ILE A 755 -35.53 -18.12 -14.64
N GLN A 756 -35.02 -17.06 -15.26
CA GLN A 756 -33.92 -17.13 -16.22
C GLN A 756 -32.65 -17.69 -15.58
N SER A 757 -32.30 -17.25 -14.37
CA SER A 757 -31.15 -17.78 -13.63
C SER A 757 -31.27 -19.28 -13.39
N ARG A 758 -32.44 -19.78 -12.97
CA ARG A 758 -32.67 -21.22 -12.79
C ARG A 758 -32.56 -22.01 -14.09
N LYS A 759 -32.98 -21.46 -15.23
CA LYS A 759 -32.80 -22.12 -16.55
C LYS A 759 -31.34 -22.29 -16.91
N ILE A 760 -30.50 -21.30 -16.61
CA ILE A 760 -29.05 -21.36 -16.85
C ILE A 760 -28.40 -22.37 -15.89
N ILE A 761 -28.70 -22.26 -14.59
CA ILE A 761 -28.16 -23.16 -13.55
C ILE A 761 -28.51 -24.62 -13.84
N ASN A 762 -29.75 -24.90 -14.26
CA ASN A 762 -30.24 -26.25 -14.51
C ASN A 762 -30.12 -26.70 -15.97
N SER A 763 -29.45 -25.92 -16.83
CA SER A 763 -29.28 -26.26 -18.25
C SER A 763 -28.67 -27.65 -18.42
N ALA A 764 -29.12 -28.41 -19.42
CA ALA A 764 -28.49 -29.68 -19.78
C ALA A 764 -27.06 -29.48 -20.30
N ASP A 765 -26.77 -28.30 -20.85
CA ASP A 765 -25.44 -27.92 -21.36
C ASP A 765 -24.46 -27.48 -20.27
N ARG A 766 -24.87 -27.40 -19.00
CA ARG A 766 -24.04 -26.82 -17.91
C ARG A 766 -22.71 -27.54 -17.65
N PHE A 767 -22.53 -28.75 -18.19
CA PHE A 767 -21.31 -29.56 -18.09
C PHE A 767 -20.62 -29.76 -19.44
N THR A 768 -21.07 -29.07 -20.49
CA THR A 768 -20.53 -29.20 -21.85
C THR A 768 -19.78 -27.93 -22.26
N ASP A 769 -19.09 -28.01 -23.39
CA ASP A 769 -18.47 -26.86 -24.08
C ASP A 769 -19.49 -25.78 -24.53
N LYS A 770 -20.79 -26.12 -24.54
CA LYS A 770 -21.89 -25.21 -24.83
C LYS A 770 -22.45 -24.50 -23.58
N GLY A 771 -22.04 -24.94 -22.39
CA GLY A 771 -22.43 -24.36 -21.11
C GLY A 771 -21.90 -22.95 -20.88
N GLN A 772 -22.59 -22.17 -20.05
CA GLN A 772 -22.14 -20.85 -19.63
C GLN A 772 -21.54 -20.92 -18.22
N LEU A 773 -20.38 -20.27 -18.03
CA LEU A 773 -19.85 -20.00 -16.70
C LEU A 773 -20.63 -18.86 -16.06
N PHE A 774 -21.08 -19.05 -14.82
CA PHE A 774 -21.82 -18.05 -14.07
C PHE A 774 -21.35 -17.97 -12.62
N ILE A 775 -21.61 -16.83 -11.98
CA ILE A 775 -21.51 -16.64 -10.54
C ILE A 775 -22.94 -16.38 -10.06
N ALA A 776 -23.44 -17.19 -9.14
CA ALA A 776 -24.77 -17.03 -8.56
C ALA A 776 -24.65 -16.66 -7.08
N GLN A 777 -25.46 -15.69 -6.64
CA GLN A 777 -25.68 -15.47 -5.22
C GLN A 777 -26.86 -16.33 -4.77
N LEU A 778 -26.60 -17.31 -3.92
CA LEU A 778 -27.63 -18.18 -3.36
C LEU A 778 -27.80 -17.83 -1.87
N LYS A 779 -29.05 -17.58 -1.46
CA LYS A 779 -29.40 -17.45 -0.05
C LYS A 779 -29.88 -18.80 0.43
N GLY A 780 -28.98 -19.57 1.04
CA GLY A 780 -29.27 -20.84 1.70
C GLY A 780 -29.33 -20.68 3.23
N HIS A 781 -30.10 -21.53 3.89
CA HIS A 781 -30.04 -21.73 5.33
C HIS A 781 -29.51 -23.15 5.57
N ILE A 782 -28.43 -23.28 6.34
CA ILE A 782 -27.96 -24.56 6.87
C ILE A 782 -28.48 -24.63 8.30
N ASP A 783 -29.30 -25.63 8.57
CA ASP A 783 -29.77 -25.90 9.93
C ASP A 783 -28.57 -26.24 10.82
N GLU A 784 -28.57 -25.75 12.06
CA GLU A 784 -27.42 -25.82 12.97
C GLU A 784 -26.88 -27.23 13.16
N ASN A 785 -27.77 -28.24 13.16
CA ASN A 785 -27.41 -29.65 13.32
C ASN A 785 -26.52 -30.17 12.19
N TYR A 786 -26.51 -29.48 11.05
CA TYR A 786 -25.72 -29.86 9.87
C TYR A 786 -24.53 -28.93 9.65
N ILE A 787 -24.31 -27.90 10.49
CA ILE A 787 -23.17 -26.99 10.33
C ILE A 787 -21.86 -27.79 10.34
N ASN A 788 -21.69 -28.78 11.22
CA ASN A 788 -20.48 -29.61 11.24
C ASN A 788 -20.24 -30.46 9.99
N ASP A 789 -21.32 -30.82 9.29
CA ASP A 789 -21.26 -31.55 8.02
C ASP A 789 -20.78 -30.66 6.87
N PHE A 790 -21.08 -29.35 6.94
CA PHE A 790 -20.79 -28.39 5.88
C PHE A 790 -19.72 -27.34 6.21
N ILE A 791 -19.28 -27.19 7.46
CA ILE A 791 -18.31 -26.15 7.88
C ILE A 791 -16.92 -26.37 7.31
N ASN A 792 -16.61 -27.61 6.93
CA ASN A 792 -15.38 -27.99 6.27
C ASN A 792 -15.54 -28.14 4.75
N PHE A 793 -16.69 -27.72 4.18
CA PHE A 793 -16.79 -27.59 2.74
C PHE A 793 -15.72 -26.60 2.28
N PRO A 794 -14.77 -27.03 1.43
CA PRO A 794 -13.75 -26.12 0.99
C PRO A 794 -14.38 -25.09 0.04
N GLN A 795 -14.12 -23.80 0.23
CA GLN A 795 -14.19 -22.83 -0.87
C GLN A 795 -13.13 -23.13 -1.95
N GLN A 796 -12.18 -24.05 -1.70
CA GLN A 796 -11.13 -24.46 -2.64
C GLN A 796 -10.78 -25.95 -2.48
N PHE A 797 -10.91 -26.72 -3.56
CA PHE A 797 -10.61 -28.15 -3.63
C PHE A 797 -9.23 -28.51 -3.04
N ALA A 798 -9.23 -29.34 -2.00
CA ALA A 798 -8.05 -30.09 -1.55
C ALA A 798 -8.45 -31.57 -1.41
N THR A 799 -7.59 -32.47 -1.90
CA THR A 799 -7.79 -33.93 -1.91
C THR A 799 -7.71 -34.53 -0.51
N CYS A 800 -8.74 -35.29 -0.11
CA CYS A 800 -8.61 -36.39 0.84
C CYS A 800 -9.16 -37.67 0.18
N HIS A 801 -8.32 -38.69 0.00
CA HIS A 801 -8.78 -40.03 -0.36
C HIS A 801 -9.29 -40.72 0.90
N THR A 802 -10.60 -40.80 1.06
CA THR A 802 -11.21 -41.81 1.94
C THR A 802 -12.31 -42.52 1.16
N ASN A 803 -12.07 -43.80 0.90
CA ASN A 803 -13.09 -44.74 0.44
C ASN A 803 -14.18 -44.86 1.53
N GLN A 804 -15.20 -44.03 1.49
CA GLN A 804 -16.49 -44.33 2.10
C GLN A 804 -17.62 -43.90 1.17
N ALA A 805 -18.58 -44.81 1.09
CA ALA A 805 -19.60 -44.92 0.08
C ALA A 805 -20.72 -43.87 0.23
N ASN A 806 -21.39 -43.61 -0.90
CA ASN A 806 -22.77 -43.14 -1.00
C ASN A 806 -23.17 -41.95 -0.11
N GLN A 807 -22.88 -40.72 -0.55
CA GLN A 807 -23.75 -39.60 -0.25
C GLN A 807 -24.02 -38.79 -1.52
N GLN A 808 -25.31 -38.71 -1.87
CA GLN A 808 -25.82 -37.96 -3.01
C GLN A 808 -25.44 -36.49 -2.86
N SER A 809 -24.64 -36.02 -3.81
CA SER A 809 -24.24 -34.62 -3.97
C SER A 809 -25.46 -33.74 -4.24
N GLY A 810 -26.02 -33.14 -3.20
CA GLY A 810 -26.82 -31.93 -3.30
C GLY A 810 -25.88 -30.76 -3.60
N ASN A 811 -25.95 -30.25 -4.82
CA ASN A 811 -25.09 -29.17 -5.31
C ASN A 811 -25.74 -27.80 -5.03
N ILE A 812 -24.97 -26.86 -4.49
CA ILE A 812 -25.27 -25.42 -4.43
C ILE A 812 -24.33 -24.70 -5.40
#